data_AF-A0A2D7EVF3-F1
#
_entry.id   AF-A0A2D7EVF3-F1
#
_cell.length_a   1.000
_cell.length_b   1.000
_cell.length_c   1.000
_cell.angle_alpha   90.00
_cell.angle_beta   90.00
_cell.angle_gamma   90.00
#
_symmetry.space_group_name_H-M   'P 1'
#
loop_
_entity.id
_entity.type
_entity.pdbx_description
1 polymer ?
#
loop_
_entity_poly.entity_id
_entity_poly.type
_entity_poly.pdbx_seq_one_letter_code
_entity_poly.pdbx_strand_id
1 'polypeptide(L)'
;MRTTVSPSEPRFQLQILKHRDAIKSVTLASLMILSTFAAIPYISFDALAASDQDGDGLTYGLEYLMNTAPNDPDSDNDGLPDGWEWQYGLDPLSSNGGDGAVGDPDGDGMSNLQEYSYLQPPNWDSSSTPSVLDRGVWWNGTVPVNDWDEENALQYNRPGCGDSGSDGTGNTILCDEDPVGNICTNGFDDDKDGFIDSADSDNDGDADCSSNDDDGDGIEDEDVAGWDTDGDGMDDGWEAANGLNATSPSNADGPNGDPDNDGLINLLEYVNPTWTTMCGSTPCFRNGPDGLVTETTSPCDPVDGIGPGGCATFTAEVDGITSTNPQRADTDGDGLNDSYEALTLLTDPTAFDTDRDGISDGVEINGAYGNPPQASNPRDNNTDGDAFDDGDEDLNSNGIVDPGETDPTRMEDSGDEDNDGIQNWEENLSCTLWDVADTDFGGINDGEERNVSHGTDPCDSLVNFETTVVAWNAGSNRLELANGTGFNPLGGVGWYNTSGTWISFTYAATVNDVLQGVSSGPSSGVTQVANRNGSFCHTSATAAGTLSTTQQYCDDDYVDSDADGLADWQELLGTFGWFSNPTLADTDADGVNDFDEVFQNTDPNEPCSNLLDDDFDGLNNFFETTVGCELSWIGILNGSTDVWITDDSDQDTDDGGVPDRDEYFDGTNPENNPIDDLLPSDFDGDGIPDAVENQSGTDWTNPDTDGGGVIDGIECPQQFWLTNCVGSPTDPFDPSDDYLPSEVVFWANNSSGEVDLDKIHRWRVYTNDFYTGTSYAHIAEVHPFEAMVLPSSNETHLADVAFSNGTIDWFVKYQTNLQTGNLPVPNDLSNLSFIVDPAATLERSNDTHNIFVETGPVQEIYSQAQE
;
A
#
# COMPACT_ATOMS: atom_id res chain seq x y z
N MET A 1 -34.33 14.06 78.24
CA MET A 1 -33.68 14.18 76.91
C MET A 1 -32.43 13.31 76.93
N ARG A 2 -32.16 12.62 75.80
CA ARG A 2 -31.01 11.73 75.51
C ARG A 2 -31.06 10.32 76.10
N THR A 3 -30.78 9.24 75.39
CA THR A 3 -30.77 8.85 73.94
C THR A 3 -30.42 7.35 74.01
N THR A 4 -31.13 6.51 73.29
CA THR A 4 -30.88 5.06 73.20
C THR A 4 -29.75 4.77 72.21
N VAL A 5 -28.80 3.92 72.60
CA VAL A 5 -27.69 3.42 71.78
C VAL A 5 -28.12 2.12 71.07
N SER A 6 -27.85 2.05 69.76
CA SER A 6 -28.07 0.91 68.86
C SER A 6 -26.81 0.06 68.72
N PRO A 7 -26.90 -1.28 68.49
CA PRO A 7 -25.74 -2.14 68.34
C PRO A 7 -25.13 -2.10 66.93
N SER A 8 -23.88 -2.52 66.88
CA SER A 8 -22.86 -2.47 65.82
C SER A 8 -23.05 -3.46 64.65
N GLU A 9 -22.86 -2.97 63.42
CA GLU A 9 -22.62 -3.72 62.18
C GLU A 9 -21.11 -3.86 61.84
N PRO A 10 -20.69 -4.90 61.09
CA PRO A 10 -19.31 -5.09 60.64
C PRO A 10 -19.00 -4.25 59.39
N ARG A 11 -18.07 -3.28 59.51
CA ARG A 11 -17.73 -2.30 58.46
C ARG A 11 -16.60 -2.67 57.50
N PHE A 12 -16.18 -3.95 57.42
CA PHE A 12 -14.93 -4.28 56.70
C PHE A 12 -15.09 -4.93 55.31
N GLN A 13 -16.30 -5.27 54.86
CA GLN A 13 -16.49 -5.98 53.57
C GLN A 13 -16.85 -5.09 52.36
N LEU A 14 -17.16 -3.79 52.55
CA LEU A 14 -17.65 -2.93 51.46
C LEU A 14 -16.59 -2.09 50.74
N GLN A 15 -15.33 -2.07 51.18
CA GLN A 15 -14.30 -1.24 50.55
C GLN A 15 -13.49 -1.93 49.44
N ILE A 16 -13.47 -3.28 49.40
CA ILE A 16 -12.73 -4.02 48.37
C ILE A 16 -13.45 -3.98 47.02
N LEU A 17 -14.79 -3.97 47.01
CA LEU A 17 -15.59 -3.91 45.78
C LEU A 17 -15.45 -2.57 45.05
N LYS A 18 -15.25 -1.47 45.77
CA LYS A 18 -15.19 -0.12 45.16
C LYS A 18 -13.88 0.18 44.43
N HIS A 19 -12.84 -0.62 44.63
CA HIS A 19 -11.52 -0.43 44.00
C HIS A 19 -11.08 -1.70 43.26
N ARG A 20 -12.02 -2.58 42.93
CA ARG A 20 -11.74 -3.86 42.27
C ARG A 20 -11.02 -3.64 40.95
N ASP A 21 -11.44 -2.66 40.18
CA ASP A 21 -10.89 -2.41 38.83
C ASP A 21 -9.54 -1.69 38.91
N ALA A 22 -9.35 -0.79 39.89
CA ALA A 22 -8.04 -0.20 40.19
C ALA A 22 -7.03 -1.22 40.73
N ILE A 23 -7.48 -2.21 41.50
CA ILE A 23 -6.62 -3.29 41.97
C ILE A 23 -6.26 -4.21 40.81
N LYS A 24 -7.22 -4.56 39.94
CA LYS A 24 -6.98 -5.36 38.73
C LYS A 24 -5.96 -4.71 37.80
N SER A 25 -6.11 -3.42 37.49
CA SER A 25 -5.18 -2.70 36.61
C SER A 25 -3.79 -2.57 37.21
N VAL A 26 -3.68 -2.31 38.51
CA VAL A 26 -2.38 -2.29 39.21
C VAL A 26 -1.74 -3.68 39.25
N THR A 27 -2.53 -4.76 39.44
CA THR A 27 -1.99 -6.12 39.39
C THR A 27 -1.55 -6.52 37.99
N LEU A 28 -2.29 -6.13 36.94
CA LEU A 28 -1.93 -6.40 35.55
C LEU A 28 -0.64 -5.65 35.18
N ALA A 29 -0.56 -4.36 35.51
CA ALA A 29 0.66 -3.56 35.30
C ALA A 29 1.85 -4.14 36.06
N SER A 30 1.64 -4.63 37.29
CA SER A 30 2.69 -5.30 38.05
C SER A 30 3.11 -6.63 37.43
N LEU A 31 2.18 -7.37 36.82
CA LEU A 31 2.45 -8.63 36.13
C LEU A 31 3.26 -8.39 34.84
N MET A 32 2.90 -7.36 34.07
CA MET A 32 3.65 -6.96 32.86
C MET A 32 5.07 -6.45 33.21
N ILE A 33 5.22 -5.75 34.33
CA ILE A 33 6.55 -5.34 34.80
C ILE A 33 7.36 -6.57 35.26
N LEU A 34 6.72 -7.57 35.89
CA LEU A 34 7.41 -8.80 36.30
C LEU A 34 7.78 -9.70 35.11
N SER A 35 6.96 -9.76 34.05
CA SER A 35 7.28 -10.51 32.83
C SER A 35 8.43 -9.86 32.06
N THR A 36 8.48 -8.53 31.99
CA THR A 36 9.63 -7.82 31.39
C THR A 36 10.94 -8.06 32.16
N PHE A 37 10.90 -8.15 33.49
CA PHE A 37 12.09 -8.56 34.27
C PHE A 37 12.49 -10.04 34.08
N ALA A 38 11.54 -10.90 33.71
CA ALA A 38 11.80 -12.32 33.44
C ALA A 38 12.36 -12.58 32.02
N ALA A 39 12.20 -11.63 31.08
CA ALA A 39 12.74 -11.71 29.71
C ALA A 39 14.21 -11.25 29.59
N ILE A 40 14.70 -10.42 30.52
CA ILE A 40 16.09 -9.91 30.54
C ILE A 40 17.17 -11.02 30.53
N PRO A 41 17.00 -12.18 31.21
CA PRO A 41 17.97 -13.28 31.13
C PRO A 41 18.08 -13.89 29.73
N TYR A 42 16.97 -14.03 28.99
CA TYR A 42 16.96 -14.67 27.66
C TYR A 42 17.71 -13.83 26.62
N ILE A 43 17.47 -12.52 26.61
CA ILE A 43 18.19 -11.58 25.75
C ILE A 43 19.70 -11.55 26.11
N SER A 44 20.05 -11.81 27.36
CA SER A 44 21.47 -11.89 27.77
C SER A 44 22.17 -13.18 27.32
N PHE A 45 21.44 -14.26 27.03
CA PHE A 45 22.01 -15.50 26.50
C PHE A 45 22.20 -15.43 24.97
N ASP A 46 21.26 -14.83 24.24
CA ASP A 46 21.42 -14.58 22.79
C ASP A 46 22.57 -13.60 22.52
N ALA A 47 22.69 -12.55 23.33
CA ALA A 47 23.81 -11.61 23.24
C ALA A 47 25.16 -12.24 23.62
N LEU A 48 25.17 -13.33 24.41
CA LEU A 48 26.38 -14.10 24.71
C LEU A 48 26.73 -15.07 23.58
N ALA A 49 25.74 -15.75 23.00
CA ALA A 49 25.93 -16.73 21.93
C ALA A 49 26.53 -16.10 20.66
N ALA A 50 26.20 -14.83 20.37
CA ALA A 50 26.75 -14.07 19.25
C ALA A 50 28.08 -13.34 19.57
N SER A 51 28.62 -13.49 20.79
CA SER A 51 29.89 -12.84 21.17
C SER A 51 31.06 -13.80 21.00
N ASP A 52 32.14 -13.32 20.37
CA ASP A 52 33.45 -13.98 20.28
C ASP A 52 34.31 -13.45 21.44
N GLN A 53 34.55 -14.29 22.45
CA GLN A 53 35.05 -13.82 23.74
C GLN A 53 36.58 -13.80 23.85
N ASP A 54 37.30 -14.67 23.15
CA ASP A 54 38.75 -14.69 23.09
C ASP A 54 39.33 -14.17 21.76
N GLY A 55 38.47 -13.91 20.77
CA GLY A 55 38.75 -13.09 19.59
C GLY A 55 39.43 -13.86 18.46
N ASP A 56 39.20 -15.16 18.37
CA ASP A 56 39.83 -16.05 17.39
C ASP A 56 39.01 -16.24 16.10
N GLY A 57 37.78 -15.73 16.08
CA GLY A 57 36.86 -15.80 14.94
C GLY A 57 35.67 -16.73 15.13
N LEU A 58 35.58 -17.49 16.24
CA LEU A 58 34.40 -18.29 16.57
C LEU A 58 33.50 -17.58 17.58
N THR A 59 32.19 -17.77 17.44
CA THR A 59 31.22 -17.23 18.40
C THR A 59 30.97 -18.26 19.49
N TYR A 60 30.66 -17.79 20.72
CA TYR A 60 30.41 -18.65 21.88
C TYR A 60 29.40 -19.77 21.62
N GLY A 61 28.39 -19.51 20.79
CA GLY A 61 27.40 -20.53 20.39
C GLY A 61 28.00 -21.64 19.51
N LEU A 62 28.89 -21.29 18.58
CA LEU A 62 29.58 -22.23 17.69
C LEU A 62 30.63 -23.05 18.45
N GLU A 63 31.37 -22.41 19.35
CA GLU A 63 32.35 -23.08 20.21
C GLU A 63 31.70 -24.13 21.12
N TYR A 64 30.47 -23.86 21.59
CA TYR A 64 29.69 -24.84 22.36
C TYR A 64 29.27 -26.06 21.52
N LEU A 65 28.92 -25.88 20.24
CA LEU A 65 28.54 -26.95 19.31
C LEU A 65 29.73 -27.81 18.90
N MET A 66 30.88 -27.17 18.67
CA MET A 66 32.12 -27.83 18.27
C MET A 66 32.96 -28.34 19.44
N ASN A 67 32.54 -28.05 20.67
CA ASN A 67 33.20 -28.47 21.91
C ASN A 67 34.65 -27.95 22.05
N THR A 68 34.93 -26.78 21.45
CA THR A 68 36.13 -25.96 21.70
C THR A 68 35.92 -25.10 22.94
N ALA A 69 37.01 -24.55 23.50
CA ALA A 69 37.00 -23.85 24.77
C ALA A 69 36.69 -22.34 24.57
N PRO A 70 35.51 -21.82 25.01
CA PRO A 70 35.04 -20.46 24.67
C PRO A 70 35.79 -19.26 25.28
N ASN A 71 36.96 -19.53 25.82
CA ASN A 71 37.81 -18.58 26.52
C ASN A 71 39.30 -18.90 26.33
N ASP A 72 39.61 -19.82 25.42
CA ASP A 72 40.94 -20.25 25.05
C ASP A 72 40.99 -20.36 23.52
N PRO A 73 41.61 -19.39 22.82
CA PRO A 73 41.53 -19.25 21.37
C PRO A 73 42.35 -20.31 20.60
N ASP A 74 42.79 -21.38 21.27
CA ASP A 74 43.64 -22.48 20.80
C ASP A 74 43.42 -23.66 21.77
N SER A 75 42.34 -24.40 21.53
CA SER A 75 41.79 -25.42 22.43
C SER A 75 42.70 -26.61 22.63
N ASP A 76 43.47 -26.99 21.61
CA ASP A 76 44.39 -28.11 21.67
C ASP A 76 45.86 -27.71 21.97
N ASN A 77 46.12 -26.40 22.03
CA ASN A 77 47.35 -25.75 22.45
C ASN A 77 48.54 -26.03 21.54
N ASP A 78 48.32 -26.08 20.24
CA ASP A 78 49.36 -26.38 19.26
C ASP A 78 49.95 -25.14 18.57
N GLY A 79 49.32 -23.98 18.77
CA GLY A 79 49.75 -22.67 18.31
C GLY A 79 48.99 -22.13 17.11
N LEU A 80 48.00 -22.85 16.59
CA LEU A 80 46.99 -22.37 15.65
C LEU A 80 45.71 -21.97 16.41
N PRO A 81 45.01 -20.89 16.00
CA PRO A 81 43.73 -20.56 16.63
C PRO A 81 42.56 -21.41 16.12
N ASP A 82 41.62 -21.78 17.01
CA ASP A 82 40.51 -22.68 16.67
C ASP A 82 39.67 -22.13 15.51
N GLY A 83 39.39 -20.82 15.52
CA GLY A 83 38.66 -20.17 14.44
C GLY A 83 39.38 -20.15 13.10
N TRP A 84 40.72 -20.16 13.09
CA TRP A 84 41.50 -20.28 11.86
C TRP A 84 41.47 -21.72 11.35
N GLU A 85 41.68 -22.70 12.23
CA GLU A 85 41.65 -24.12 11.86
C GLU A 85 40.30 -24.53 11.28
N TRP A 86 39.20 -24.14 11.93
CA TRP A 86 37.85 -24.39 11.42
C TRP A 86 37.60 -23.74 10.06
N GLN A 87 38.04 -22.50 9.86
CA GLN A 87 37.89 -21.80 8.59
C GLN A 87 38.59 -22.52 7.42
N TYR A 88 39.70 -23.22 7.69
CA TYR A 88 40.51 -23.90 6.68
C TYR A 88 40.37 -25.43 6.70
N GLY A 89 39.35 -25.95 7.40
CA GLY A 89 38.97 -27.36 7.38
C GLY A 89 39.89 -28.29 8.18
N LEU A 90 40.66 -27.74 9.12
CA LEU A 90 41.46 -28.49 10.09
C LEU A 90 40.63 -28.72 11.36
N ASP A 91 40.90 -29.80 12.10
CA ASP A 91 40.22 -30.11 13.37
C ASP A 91 40.83 -29.33 14.56
N PRO A 92 40.10 -28.34 15.14
CA PRO A 92 40.61 -27.48 16.23
C PRO A 92 40.86 -28.22 17.56
N LEU A 93 40.49 -29.49 17.66
CA LEU A 93 40.71 -30.32 18.84
C LEU A 93 41.88 -31.30 18.67
N SER A 94 42.59 -31.26 17.52
CA SER A 94 43.59 -32.24 17.12
C SER A 94 44.96 -31.66 16.76
N SER A 95 45.85 -31.65 17.75
CA SER A 95 47.20 -31.09 17.63
C SER A 95 48.20 -31.95 16.82
N ASN A 96 47.72 -32.95 16.07
CA ASN A 96 48.56 -34.02 15.50
C ASN A 96 48.17 -34.36 14.06
N GLY A 97 49.15 -34.78 13.26
CA GLY A 97 48.89 -35.28 11.91
C GLY A 97 48.91 -34.17 10.87
N GLY A 98 47.92 -34.18 9.97
CA GLY A 98 47.73 -33.10 8.99
C GLY A 98 47.12 -31.85 9.63
N ASP A 99 46.35 -32.01 10.70
CA ASP A 99 45.61 -30.92 11.34
C ASP A 99 46.53 -30.02 12.16
N GLY A 100 47.49 -30.61 12.89
CA GLY A 100 48.33 -29.82 13.79
C GLY A 100 49.35 -28.90 13.11
N ALA A 101 49.82 -27.88 13.83
CA ALA A 101 50.75 -26.81 13.46
C ALA A 101 52.01 -27.17 12.64
N VAL A 102 52.46 -28.42 12.71
CA VAL A 102 53.65 -28.95 11.99
C VAL A 102 53.30 -29.85 10.81
N GLY A 103 52.01 -30.05 10.55
CA GLY A 103 51.47 -30.71 9.36
C GLY A 103 51.72 -29.88 8.11
N ASP A 104 51.80 -30.59 6.98
CA ASP A 104 51.95 -30.08 5.61
C ASP A 104 51.06 -30.99 4.73
N PRO A 105 49.73 -30.87 4.84
CA PRO A 105 48.79 -31.84 4.27
C PRO A 105 48.69 -31.75 2.75
N ASP A 106 49.09 -30.62 2.17
CA ASP A 106 49.12 -30.35 0.73
C ASP A 106 50.53 -30.49 0.12
N GLY A 107 51.55 -30.68 0.95
CA GLY A 107 52.90 -31.07 0.52
C GLY A 107 53.66 -29.94 -0.16
N ASP A 108 53.25 -28.69 0.03
CA ASP A 108 53.86 -27.51 -0.60
C ASP A 108 55.19 -27.10 0.09
N GLY A 109 55.47 -27.71 1.24
CA GLY A 109 56.70 -27.55 2.01
C GLY A 109 56.67 -26.41 3.04
N MET A 110 55.53 -25.74 3.21
CA MET A 110 55.21 -24.92 4.38
C MET A 110 54.42 -25.76 5.39
N SER A 111 54.48 -25.40 6.66
CA SER A 111 53.61 -26.04 7.65
C SER A 111 52.46 -25.11 8.01
N ASN A 112 51.34 -25.64 8.49
CA ASN A 112 50.15 -24.86 8.85
C ASN A 112 50.50 -23.60 9.69
N LEU A 113 51.40 -23.71 10.68
CA LEU A 113 51.85 -22.58 11.50
C LEU A 113 52.67 -21.52 10.75
N GLN A 114 53.41 -21.92 9.72
CA GLN A 114 54.18 -21.00 8.88
C GLN A 114 53.27 -20.22 7.94
N GLU A 115 52.19 -20.83 7.50
CA GLU A 115 51.17 -20.20 6.66
C GLU A 115 50.36 -19.19 7.45
N TYR A 116 49.93 -19.54 8.67
CA TYR A 116 49.28 -18.62 9.60
C TYR A 116 50.12 -17.35 9.89
N SER A 117 51.45 -17.42 9.76
CA SER A 117 52.37 -16.35 10.17
C SER A 117 52.91 -15.42 9.07
N TYR A 118 52.58 -15.61 7.78
CA TYR A 118 53.06 -14.75 6.67
C TYR A 118 51.94 -14.01 5.90
N LEU A 119 52.07 -12.68 5.75
CA LEU A 119 51.25 -11.83 4.85
C LEU A 119 52.10 -11.24 3.69
N GLN A 120 51.53 -11.17 2.47
CA GLN A 120 52.23 -10.95 1.18
C GLN A 120 52.98 -9.60 1.01
N PRO A 121 54.20 -9.58 0.43
CA PRO A 121 54.90 -8.33 0.08
C PRO A 121 54.64 -7.84 -1.37
N PRO A 122 54.65 -6.52 -1.61
CA PRO A 122 54.39 -5.93 -2.93
C PRO A 122 55.63 -6.04 -3.85
N ASN A 123 55.41 -6.42 -5.13
CA ASN A 123 56.33 -6.43 -6.29
C ASN A 123 56.96 -7.79 -6.73
N TRP A 124 56.21 -8.89 -6.71
CA TRP A 124 56.76 -10.24 -7.00
C TRP A 124 56.69 -10.70 -8.48
N ASP A 125 55.73 -10.29 -9.32
CA ASP A 125 55.60 -10.81 -10.72
C ASP A 125 56.14 -9.84 -11.81
N SER A 126 56.80 -10.39 -12.83
CA SER A 126 57.32 -9.69 -14.02
C SER A 126 56.89 -10.39 -15.31
N SER A 127 56.00 -9.73 -16.07
CA SER A 127 55.29 -10.22 -17.26
C SER A 127 56.13 -10.51 -18.53
N SER A 128 57.42 -10.82 -18.43
CA SER A 128 58.33 -10.92 -19.60
C SER A 128 59.14 -12.21 -19.72
N THR A 129 58.90 -13.22 -18.87
CA THR A 129 59.65 -14.49 -18.85
C THR A 129 58.77 -15.75 -18.72
N PRO A 130 58.12 -16.23 -19.80
CA PRO A 130 57.11 -17.33 -19.75
C PRO A 130 57.67 -18.77 -19.72
N SER A 131 58.99 -18.99 -19.67
CA SER A 131 59.57 -20.34 -19.80
C SER A 131 60.79 -20.60 -18.92
N VAL A 132 60.91 -19.86 -17.83
CA VAL A 132 61.93 -20.09 -16.78
C VAL A 132 61.25 -19.96 -15.43
N LEU A 133 61.41 -20.94 -14.54
CA LEU A 133 61.06 -20.83 -13.13
C LEU A 133 61.88 -19.71 -12.48
N ASP A 134 61.29 -18.53 -12.27
CA ASP A 134 61.89 -17.44 -11.52
C ASP A 134 61.19 -17.18 -10.18
N ARG A 135 61.38 -18.16 -9.28
CA ARG A 135 61.28 -18.00 -7.83
C ARG A 135 59.94 -17.46 -7.31
N GLY A 136 59.09 -18.41 -6.95
CA GLY A 136 58.23 -18.30 -5.78
C GLY A 136 56.82 -17.87 -6.11
N VAL A 137 56.01 -18.89 -6.31
CA VAL A 137 54.58 -18.98 -6.09
C VAL A 137 54.10 -17.96 -5.05
N TRP A 138 53.17 -17.09 -5.43
CA TRP A 138 52.04 -16.74 -4.56
C TRP A 138 50.88 -16.11 -5.34
N TRP A 139 49.67 -16.51 -4.90
CA TRP A 139 48.29 -16.24 -5.34
C TRP A 139 47.72 -17.18 -6.41
N ASN A 140 46.69 -17.97 -6.14
CA ASN A 140 45.71 -17.99 -5.05
C ASN A 140 45.22 -19.43 -4.87
N GLY A 141 45.67 -20.12 -3.83
CA GLY A 141 45.23 -21.47 -3.48
C GLY A 141 44.88 -21.48 -2.00
N THR A 142 43.60 -21.32 -1.70
CA THR A 142 43.00 -21.92 -0.52
C THR A 142 42.53 -23.30 -0.98
N VAL A 143 43.14 -24.36 -0.46
CA VAL A 143 42.55 -25.54 0.20
C VAL A 143 43.63 -26.63 0.21
N PRO A 144 43.96 -27.22 1.37
CA PRO A 144 44.88 -28.33 1.46
C PRO A 144 44.26 -29.61 0.86
N VAL A 145 44.70 -30.05 -0.32
CA VAL A 145 44.37 -31.38 -0.84
C VAL A 145 45.58 -32.07 -1.46
N ASN A 146 45.64 -33.38 -1.25
CA ASN A 146 46.87 -34.19 -1.26
C ASN A 146 47.41 -34.59 -2.66
N ASP A 147 46.91 -34.07 -3.78
CA ASP A 147 47.39 -34.49 -5.11
C ASP A 147 47.12 -33.45 -6.24
N TRP A 148 48.07 -32.55 -6.51
CA TRP A 148 48.02 -31.67 -7.69
C TRP A 148 49.33 -31.69 -8.52
N ASP A 149 49.19 -31.79 -9.85
CA ASP A 149 50.28 -31.65 -10.85
C ASP A 149 50.13 -30.30 -11.58
N GLU A 150 51.21 -29.52 -11.58
CA GLU A 150 51.21 -28.09 -11.93
C GLU A 150 51.26 -27.81 -13.46
N GLU A 151 51.50 -28.79 -14.34
CA GLU A 151 51.81 -28.53 -15.77
C GLU A 151 50.81 -29.12 -16.79
N ASN A 152 49.78 -29.85 -16.37
CA ASN A 152 48.76 -30.37 -17.30
C ASN A 152 47.39 -29.63 -17.28
N ALA A 153 47.23 -28.61 -16.45
CA ALA A 153 45.91 -27.99 -16.22
C ALA A 153 45.39 -27.04 -17.32
N LEU A 154 46.09 -26.82 -18.45
CA LEU A 154 45.58 -25.98 -19.54
C LEU A 154 45.88 -26.52 -20.95
N GLN A 155 45.49 -27.77 -21.25
CA GLN A 155 44.98 -28.14 -22.58
C GLN A 155 44.34 -29.54 -22.58
N TYR A 156 43.01 -29.55 -22.56
CA TYR A 156 42.18 -30.68 -22.96
C TYR A 156 42.55 -31.17 -24.37
N ASN A 157 42.88 -32.46 -24.50
CA ASN A 157 42.71 -33.25 -25.72
C ASN A 157 42.44 -34.71 -25.30
N ARG A 158 41.18 -35.05 -24.97
CA ARG A 158 40.75 -36.46 -25.01
C ARG A 158 40.45 -36.85 -26.47
N PRO A 159 40.92 -38.02 -26.95
CA PRO A 159 40.52 -38.58 -28.24
C PRO A 159 39.01 -38.86 -28.23
N GLY A 160 38.32 -38.64 -29.36
CA GLY A 160 36.87 -38.88 -29.45
C GLY A 160 36.54 -40.38 -29.58
N CYS A 161 35.29 -40.75 -29.28
CA CYS A 161 34.78 -42.10 -29.52
C CYS A 161 35.07 -42.52 -30.98
N GLY A 162 35.97 -43.49 -31.15
CA GLY A 162 36.49 -43.94 -32.45
C GLY A 162 37.94 -43.55 -32.79
N ASP A 163 38.72 -42.99 -31.85
CA ASP A 163 40.14 -42.75 -32.10
C ASP A 163 41.02 -44.02 -32.03
N SER A 164 42.01 -44.06 -32.92
CA SER A 164 42.74 -45.29 -33.24
C SER A 164 43.81 -45.63 -32.19
N GLY A 165 43.53 -46.51 -31.23
CA GLY A 165 44.58 -47.23 -30.51
C GLY A 165 44.39 -47.54 -29.02
N SER A 166 43.31 -48.22 -28.64
CA SER A 166 43.22 -49.26 -27.58
C SER A 166 41.93 -50.05 -27.86
N ASP A 167 41.79 -51.28 -27.42
CA ASP A 167 42.12 -52.47 -28.20
C ASP A 167 41.01 -53.54 -28.30
N GLY A 168 40.11 -53.48 -29.29
CA GLY A 168 39.20 -54.62 -29.53
C GLY A 168 38.51 -54.63 -30.89
N THR A 169 38.70 -55.69 -31.67
CA THR A 169 38.25 -55.76 -33.08
C THR A 169 36.75 -56.08 -33.23
N GLY A 170 35.93 -55.08 -33.56
CA GLY A 170 34.54 -55.25 -33.99
C GLY A 170 33.93 -53.93 -34.47
N ASN A 171 33.03 -53.96 -35.46
CA ASN A 171 32.41 -52.77 -36.07
C ASN A 171 31.26 -52.15 -35.23
N THR A 172 31.41 -52.18 -33.91
CA THR A 172 30.65 -51.42 -32.90
C THR A 172 31.64 -51.22 -31.76
N ILE A 173 31.96 -49.96 -31.43
CA ILE A 173 32.69 -49.62 -30.21
C ILE A 173 31.63 -48.97 -29.32
N LEU A 174 31.33 -49.66 -28.22
CA LEU A 174 30.55 -49.14 -27.11
C LEU A 174 31.46 -48.15 -26.37
N CYS A 175 30.89 -47.02 -25.97
CA CYS A 175 31.44 -46.28 -24.85
C CYS A 175 31.37 -47.22 -23.63
N ASP A 176 32.31 -47.10 -22.71
CA ASP A 176 32.29 -47.71 -21.37
C ASP A 176 30.85 -47.93 -20.84
N GLU A 177 30.54 -49.17 -20.42
CA GLU A 177 29.17 -49.61 -20.07
C GLU A 177 28.98 -49.93 -18.58
N ASP A 178 29.76 -49.33 -17.68
CA ASP A 178 29.65 -49.61 -16.24
C ASP A 178 29.22 -48.35 -15.46
N PRO A 179 28.12 -48.40 -14.68
CA PRO A 179 27.83 -47.42 -13.63
C PRO A 179 28.87 -47.48 -12.49
N VAL A 180 28.93 -46.44 -11.67
CA VAL A 180 29.92 -46.35 -10.57
C VAL A 180 29.68 -47.37 -9.46
N GLY A 181 30.74 -48.10 -9.07
CA GLY A 181 30.90 -48.72 -7.75
C GLY A 181 29.76 -49.59 -7.18
N ASN A 182 29.94 -50.06 -5.94
CA ASN A 182 28.88 -50.79 -5.25
C ASN A 182 27.79 -49.83 -4.78
N ILE A 183 26.60 -49.94 -5.38
CA ILE A 183 25.41 -49.10 -5.13
C ILE A 183 24.99 -49.11 -3.65
N CYS A 184 25.41 -50.10 -2.85
CA CYS A 184 25.12 -50.14 -1.40
C CYS A 184 25.84 -49.06 -0.54
N THR A 185 26.59 -48.11 -1.12
CA THR A 185 27.40 -47.11 -0.37
C THR A 185 27.53 -45.74 -1.06
N ASN A 186 26.67 -45.42 -2.02
CA ASN A 186 26.71 -44.14 -2.76
C ASN A 186 26.20 -42.95 -1.94
N GLY A 187 25.56 -43.20 -0.79
CA GLY A 187 25.08 -42.17 0.13
C GLY A 187 23.76 -41.52 -0.27
N PHE A 188 23.06 -42.07 -1.27
CA PHE A 188 21.72 -41.65 -1.69
C PHE A 188 20.64 -42.59 -1.11
N ASP A 189 19.40 -42.12 -1.09
CA ASP A 189 18.20 -42.89 -0.69
C ASP A 189 17.50 -43.37 -1.97
N ASP A 190 18.08 -44.40 -2.59
CA ASP A 190 17.73 -44.84 -3.94
C ASP A 190 16.33 -45.50 -4.03
N ASP A 191 15.76 -45.96 -2.91
CA ASP A 191 14.40 -46.51 -2.84
C ASP A 191 13.37 -45.58 -2.17
N LYS A 192 13.82 -44.41 -1.70
CA LYS A 192 13.02 -43.25 -1.25
C LYS A 192 12.25 -43.52 0.04
N ASP A 193 12.89 -44.18 0.99
CA ASP A 193 12.28 -44.54 2.28
C ASP A 193 12.66 -43.59 3.44
N GLY A 194 13.51 -42.60 3.15
CA GLY A 194 13.96 -41.54 4.04
C GLY A 194 15.30 -41.82 4.73
N PHE A 195 16.04 -42.87 4.35
CA PHE A 195 17.35 -43.20 4.94
C PHE A 195 18.45 -43.40 3.89
N ILE A 196 19.57 -42.67 4.04
CA ILE A 196 20.77 -42.89 3.24
C ILE A 196 21.54 -44.15 3.70
N ASP A 197 22.21 -44.85 2.78
CA ASP A 197 22.91 -46.15 2.92
C ASP A 197 23.61 -46.48 4.25
N SER A 198 24.18 -45.49 4.92
CA SER A 198 24.93 -45.68 6.17
C SER A 198 24.05 -45.79 7.43
N ALA A 199 22.76 -45.46 7.30
CA ALA A 199 21.76 -45.44 8.36
C ALA A 199 20.63 -46.48 8.18
N ASP A 200 20.58 -47.15 7.03
CA ASP A 200 19.58 -48.17 6.69
C ASP A 200 20.00 -49.61 7.11
N SER A 201 19.01 -50.51 7.27
CA SER A 201 19.13 -51.91 7.72
C SER A 201 19.15 -52.94 6.58
N ASP A 202 18.71 -52.56 5.38
CA ASP A 202 18.42 -53.41 4.22
C ASP A 202 19.57 -53.43 3.22
N ASN A 203 20.28 -52.31 3.07
CA ASN A 203 21.37 -52.11 2.11
C ASN A 203 20.98 -52.56 0.69
N ASP A 204 19.90 -52.04 0.12
CA ASP A 204 19.39 -52.52 -1.16
C ASP A 204 19.49 -51.52 -2.31
N GLY A 205 20.71 -51.43 -2.86
CA GLY A 205 20.97 -51.16 -4.27
C GLY A 205 21.44 -52.37 -5.09
N ASP A 206 21.88 -53.47 -4.45
CA ASP A 206 22.25 -54.73 -5.12
C ASP A 206 21.91 -56.00 -4.30
N ALA A 207 22.12 -57.19 -4.86
CA ALA A 207 21.93 -58.47 -4.15
C ALA A 207 23.23 -59.07 -3.55
N ASP A 208 24.39 -58.47 -3.80
CA ASP A 208 25.72 -58.92 -3.35
C ASP A 208 26.70 -57.74 -3.23
N CYS A 209 26.60 -56.97 -2.13
CA CYS A 209 27.44 -55.81 -1.78
C CYS A 209 28.96 -56.10 -1.61
N SER A 210 29.53 -57.09 -2.30
CA SER A 210 30.94 -57.46 -2.25
C SER A 210 31.63 -57.55 -3.63
N SER A 211 30.94 -57.16 -4.71
CA SER A 211 31.45 -57.04 -6.08
C SER A 211 31.17 -55.63 -6.63
N ASN A 212 32.02 -55.12 -7.53
CA ASN A 212 31.87 -53.84 -8.26
C ASN A 212 31.94 -54.09 -9.78
N ASP A 213 31.31 -55.18 -10.21
CA ASP A 213 31.25 -55.71 -11.58
C ASP A 213 29.76 -55.96 -11.85
N ASP A 214 29.04 -54.86 -12.07
CA ASP A 214 27.58 -54.82 -12.01
C ASP A 214 26.92 -55.45 -13.25
N ASP A 215 27.69 -55.62 -14.33
CA ASP A 215 27.24 -56.24 -15.59
C ASP A 215 27.75 -57.71 -15.76
N GLY A 216 28.76 -58.12 -14.98
CA GLY A 216 29.23 -59.50 -14.83
C GLY A 216 30.22 -59.97 -15.89
N ASP A 217 30.98 -59.06 -16.50
CA ASP A 217 31.96 -59.36 -17.54
C ASP A 217 33.34 -59.79 -17.01
N GLY A 218 33.58 -59.60 -15.71
CA GLY A 218 34.77 -60.04 -14.98
C GLY A 218 35.91 -59.03 -14.91
N ILE A 219 35.63 -57.75 -15.13
CA ILE A 219 36.53 -56.60 -14.94
C ILE A 219 35.95 -55.69 -13.83
N GLU A 220 36.80 -55.06 -13.02
CA GLU A 220 36.40 -54.22 -11.88
C GLU A 220 36.58 -52.72 -12.25
N ASP A 221 35.48 -51.94 -12.25
CA ASP A 221 35.26 -50.46 -12.34
C ASP A 221 36.40 -49.54 -12.86
N GLU A 222 36.12 -48.79 -13.96
CA GLU A 222 37.03 -47.84 -14.62
C GLU A 222 36.58 -46.34 -14.59
N ASP A 223 35.46 -45.95 -13.96
CA ASP A 223 35.05 -44.54 -13.77
C ASP A 223 34.66 -44.20 -12.31
N VAL A 224 35.58 -43.59 -11.58
CA VAL A 224 35.53 -43.42 -10.12
C VAL A 224 34.75 -42.16 -9.68
N ALA A 225 34.24 -41.32 -10.60
CA ALA A 225 33.88 -39.94 -10.26
C ALA A 225 32.47 -39.43 -10.67
N GLY A 226 31.59 -40.25 -11.25
CA GLY A 226 30.22 -39.85 -11.59
C GLY A 226 30.16 -38.70 -12.61
N TRP A 227 30.59 -38.98 -13.85
CA TRP A 227 30.62 -37.98 -14.92
C TRP A 227 29.27 -37.91 -15.64
N ASP A 228 28.96 -36.73 -16.17
CA ASP A 228 27.90 -36.45 -17.16
C ASP A 228 28.44 -36.85 -18.54
N THR A 229 28.08 -38.04 -19.02
CA THR A 229 28.67 -38.70 -20.20
C THR A 229 28.36 -37.99 -21.49
N ASP A 230 27.17 -37.38 -21.62
CA ASP A 230 26.76 -36.67 -22.83
C ASP A 230 26.90 -35.14 -22.75
N GLY A 231 27.27 -34.62 -21.59
CA GLY A 231 27.64 -33.25 -21.31
C GLY A 231 26.46 -32.29 -21.30
N ASP A 232 25.27 -32.76 -20.95
CA ASP A 232 24.03 -31.99 -20.99
C ASP A 232 23.66 -31.30 -19.67
N GLY A 233 24.39 -31.62 -18.61
CA GLY A 233 24.29 -31.00 -17.28
C GLY A 233 23.46 -31.79 -16.27
N MET A 234 22.98 -32.99 -16.62
CA MET A 234 22.46 -34.00 -15.69
C MET A 234 23.52 -35.08 -15.47
N ASP A 235 23.59 -35.68 -14.29
CA ASP A 235 24.54 -36.78 -14.06
C ASP A 235 23.96 -38.14 -14.48
N ASP A 236 24.85 -39.03 -14.93
CA ASP A 236 24.47 -40.34 -15.47
C ASP A 236 23.70 -41.20 -14.46
N GLY A 237 23.98 -41.02 -13.15
CA GLY A 237 23.35 -41.79 -12.07
C GLY A 237 21.88 -41.43 -11.91
N TRP A 238 21.57 -40.14 -11.88
CA TRP A 238 20.20 -39.63 -11.79
C TRP A 238 19.40 -39.95 -13.05
N GLU A 239 19.99 -39.81 -14.23
CA GLU A 239 19.33 -40.16 -15.49
C GLU A 239 18.97 -41.65 -15.55
N ALA A 240 19.90 -42.53 -15.14
CA ALA A 240 19.65 -43.97 -15.08
C ALA A 240 18.56 -44.33 -14.05
N ALA A 241 18.60 -43.73 -12.85
CA ALA A 241 17.61 -43.96 -11.80
C ALA A 241 16.19 -43.54 -12.24
N ASN A 242 16.09 -42.48 -13.04
CA ASN A 242 14.83 -41.97 -13.58
C ASN A 242 14.52 -42.48 -15.00
N GLY A 243 15.25 -43.51 -15.45
CA GLY A 243 15.00 -44.22 -16.71
C GLY A 243 15.17 -43.39 -17.99
N LEU A 244 15.93 -42.30 -17.91
CA LEU A 244 16.46 -41.53 -19.03
C LEU A 244 17.72 -42.22 -19.59
N ASN A 245 18.17 -41.80 -20.76
CA ASN A 245 19.35 -42.35 -21.41
C ASN A 245 20.54 -41.40 -21.28
N ALA A 246 21.42 -41.67 -20.32
CA ALA A 246 22.63 -40.91 -19.97
C ALA A 246 23.71 -40.74 -21.07
N THR A 247 23.43 -41.23 -22.28
CA THR A 247 24.31 -41.06 -23.45
C THR A 247 23.67 -40.20 -24.54
N SER A 248 22.49 -39.66 -24.29
CA SER A 248 21.64 -38.98 -25.26
C SER A 248 21.18 -37.60 -24.75
N PRO A 249 21.83 -36.51 -25.21
CA PRO A 249 21.62 -35.17 -24.65
C PRO A 249 20.38 -34.48 -25.28
N SER A 250 19.40 -35.26 -25.76
CA SER A 250 18.35 -34.76 -26.64
C SER A 250 17.05 -35.57 -26.63
N ASN A 251 15.96 -34.92 -27.06
CA ASN A 251 14.59 -35.44 -27.10
C ASN A 251 14.00 -35.58 -25.69
N ALA A 252 13.43 -36.74 -25.36
CA ALA A 252 12.88 -37.02 -24.04
C ALA A 252 13.98 -37.24 -22.99
N ASP A 253 15.19 -37.59 -23.42
CA ASP A 253 16.29 -37.92 -22.51
C ASP A 253 17.06 -36.65 -22.07
N GLY A 254 17.24 -35.69 -22.97
CA GLY A 254 18.02 -34.48 -22.67
C GLY A 254 17.33 -33.46 -21.74
N PRO A 255 17.98 -32.33 -21.42
CA PRO A 255 17.59 -31.46 -20.30
C PRO A 255 16.28 -30.68 -20.54
N ASN A 256 15.84 -30.60 -21.80
CA ASN A 256 14.58 -29.97 -22.20
C ASN A 256 13.51 -31.00 -22.57
N GLY A 257 13.74 -32.28 -22.25
CA GLY A 257 12.75 -33.34 -22.32
C GLY A 257 11.67 -33.14 -21.27
N ASP A 258 10.48 -33.63 -21.58
CA ASP A 258 9.31 -33.69 -20.69
C ASP A 258 8.57 -35.01 -21.04
N PRO A 259 9.08 -36.16 -20.55
CA PRO A 259 8.59 -37.49 -20.93
C PRO A 259 7.17 -37.78 -20.44
N ASP A 260 6.79 -37.27 -19.28
CA ASP A 260 5.49 -37.49 -18.66
C ASP A 260 4.43 -36.42 -19.02
N ASN A 261 4.85 -35.33 -19.65
CA ASN A 261 4.02 -34.24 -20.21
C ASN A 261 3.27 -33.45 -19.13
N ASP A 262 3.88 -33.29 -17.97
CA ASP A 262 3.33 -32.49 -16.88
C ASP A 262 3.68 -31.00 -17.04
N GLY A 263 4.68 -30.67 -17.87
CA GLY A 263 5.14 -29.32 -18.18
C GLY A 263 6.37 -28.85 -17.41
N LEU A 264 6.91 -29.68 -16.51
CA LEU A 264 8.24 -29.59 -15.94
C LEU A 264 9.21 -30.32 -16.89
N ILE A 265 10.45 -29.84 -17.01
CA ILE A 265 11.44 -30.47 -17.90
C ILE A 265 12.47 -31.21 -17.06
N ASN A 266 13.08 -32.27 -17.59
CA ASN A 266 14.06 -33.10 -16.88
C ASN A 266 15.08 -32.29 -16.07
N LEU A 267 15.59 -31.17 -16.62
CA LEU A 267 16.56 -30.33 -15.91
C LEU A 267 15.98 -29.63 -14.68
N LEU A 268 14.72 -29.20 -14.73
CA LEU A 268 14.02 -28.59 -13.61
C LEU A 268 13.53 -29.62 -12.58
N GLU A 269 13.40 -30.87 -13.01
CA GLU A 269 13.14 -32.02 -12.13
C GLU A 269 14.41 -32.52 -11.46
N TYR A 270 15.54 -32.45 -12.15
CA TYR A 270 16.87 -32.71 -11.60
C TYR A 270 17.31 -31.62 -10.62
N VAL A 271 16.97 -30.36 -10.95
CA VAL A 271 17.33 -29.17 -10.17
C VAL A 271 16.07 -28.34 -9.92
N ASN A 272 15.58 -28.34 -8.68
CA ASN A 272 14.41 -27.56 -8.29
C ASN A 272 14.49 -26.09 -8.82
N PRO A 273 13.44 -25.60 -9.53
CA PRO A 273 13.46 -24.35 -10.32
C PRO A 273 13.79 -23.05 -9.56
N THR A 274 13.90 -23.08 -8.23
CA THR A 274 14.12 -21.89 -7.41
C THR A 274 15.56 -21.68 -6.92
N TRP A 275 16.51 -22.49 -7.38
CA TRP A 275 17.91 -22.38 -6.99
C TRP A 275 18.64 -21.24 -7.70
N THR A 276 18.91 -20.16 -6.97
CA THR A 276 19.79 -19.10 -7.48
C THR A 276 21.26 -19.42 -7.22
N THR A 277 21.83 -20.39 -7.92
CA THR A 277 23.28 -20.33 -8.20
C THR A 277 23.48 -19.48 -9.45
N MET A 278 23.34 -18.15 -9.27
CA MET A 278 23.55 -17.17 -10.33
C MET A 278 25.01 -16.70 -10.32
N CYS A 279 25.78 -17.05 -11.33
CA CYS A 279 27.09 -16.42 -11.57
C CYS A 279 26.87 -15.10 -12.31
N GLY A 280 26.46 -14.08 -11.57
CA GLY A 280 26.11 -12.77 -12.14
C GLY A 280 24.67 -12.73 -12.64
N SER A 281 24.45 -12.33 -13.91
CA SER A 281 23.11 -12.14 -14.49
C SER A 281 22.59 -13.35 -15.28
N THR A 282 23.18 -14.52 -15.06
CA THR A 282 22.81 -15.80 -15.70
C THR A 282 22.92 -16.92 -14.68
N PRO A 283 21.94 -17.84 -14.61
CA PRO A 283 22.08 -19.09 -13.86
C PRO A 283 23.34 -19.81 -14.35
N CYS A 284 24.23 -20.20 -13.45
CA CYS A 284 25.41 -20.97 -13.82
C CYS A 284 25.26 -22.40 -13.32
N PHE A 285 24.81 -23.27 -14.21
CA PHE A 285 25.16 -24.67 -14.16
C PHE A 285 26.54 -24.79 -14.80
N ARG A 286 27.56 -24.87 -13.96
CA ARG A 286 28.89 -25.27 -14.41
C ARG A 286 29.25 -26.49 -13.59
N ASN A 287 29.56 -27.61 -14.24
CA ASN A 287 30.52 -28.54 -13.68
C ASN A 287 31.74 -27.70 -13.33
N GLY A 288 32.15 -27.74 -12.07
CA GLY A 288 33.31 -27.01 -11.65
C GLY A 288 34.48 -27.32 -12.60
N PRO A 289 35.28 -26.32 -13.01
CA PRO A 289 36.64 -26.58 -13.43
C PRO A 289 37.47 -27.29 -12.31
N ASP A 290 36.89 -27.31 -11.09
CA ASP A 290 37.45 -27.76 -9.82
C ASP A 290 36.62 -28.91 -9.19
N GLY A 291 35.65 -29.50 -9.91
CA GLY A 291 34.98 -30.75 -9.52
C GLY A 291 34.14 -30.76 -8.24
N LEU A 292 33.86 -29.62 -7.59
CA LEU A 292 32.95 -29.58 -6.45
C LEU A 292 31.49 -29.50 -6.94
N VAL A 293 30.73 -30.56 -6.65
CA VAL A 293 29.28 -30.54 -6.58
C VAL A 293 28.87 -29.51 -5.53
N THR A 294 27.95 -28.63 -5.88
CA THR A 294 27.34 -27.73 -4.91
C THR A 294 26.50 -28.57 -3.97
N GLU A 295 26.99 -28.83 -2.76
CA GLU A 295 26.11 -29.27 -1.68
C GLU A 295 24.98 -28.23 -1.55
N THR A 296 23.75 -28.73 -1.56
CA THR A 296 22.51 -27.96 -1.50
C THR A 296 22.31 -27.42 -0.09
N THR A 297 22.71 -26.18 0.16
CA THR A 297 22.28 -25.46 1.37
C THR A 297 21.19 -24.45 1.05
N SER A 298 19.92 -24.85 1.20
CA SER A 298 18.99 -24.23 2.16
C SER A 298 17.58 -24.83 2.01
N PRO A 299 16.97 -25.35 3.09
CA PRO A 299 15.58 -25.82 3.08
C PRO A 299 14.68 -24.59 3.05
N CYS A 300 13.75 -24.54 2.09
CA CYS A 300 12.65 -23.58 2.16
C CYS A 300 11.50 -24.27 2.90
N ASP A 301 11.46 -24.13 4.23
CA ASP A 301 10.39 -24.70 5.04
C ASP A 301 9.40 -23.57 5.39
N PRO A 302 8.18 -23.58 4.83
CA PRO A 302 7.19 -22.52 5.05
C PRO A 302 6.66 -22.50 6.50
N VAL A 303 6.69 -23.63 7.22
CA VAL A 303 6.21 -23.76 8.60
C VAL A 303 7.23 -23.20 9.59
N ASP A 304 8.50 -23.57 9.42
CA ASP A 304 9.57 -23.10 10.30
C ASP A 304 10.06 -21.68 9.93
N GLY A 305 9.56 -21.12 8.83
CA GLY A 305 9.95 -19.80 8.31
C GLY A 305 11.41 -19.73 7.89
N ILE A 306 12.00 -20.89 7.54
CA ILE A 306 13.41 -21.01 7.17
C ILE A 306 13.55 -20.72 5.67
N GLY A 307 14.28 -19.66 5.32
CA GLY A 307 14.57 -19.30 3.93
C GLY A 307 14.53 -17.78 3.67
N PRO A 308 15.09 -17.30 2.56
CA PRO A 308 15.05 -15.88 2.19
C PRO A 308 13.61 -15.40 1.99
N GLY A 309 13.17 -14.48 2.85
CA GLY A 309 11.81 -13.92 2.79
C GLY A 309 10.71 -14.85 3.30
N GLY A 310 11.04 -15.88 4.10
CA GLY A 310 10.06 -16.82 4.67
C GLY A 310 9.34 -17.64 3.61
N CYS A 311 10.06 -18.10 2.58
CA CYS A 311 9.51 -18.91 1.48
C CYS A 311 8.41 -18.27 0.62
N ALA A 312 8.17 -16.96 0.77
CA ALA A 312 7.09 -16.26 0.06
C ALA A 312 7.19 -16.26 -1.48
N THR A 313 8.39 -16.51 -2.04
CA THR A 313 8.62 -16.46 -3.50
C THR A 313 9.30 -17.71 -4.06
N PHE A 314 9.55 -18.71 -3.22
CA PHE A 314 10.28 -19.92 -3.59
C PHE A 314 9.44 -21.16 -3.28
N THR A 315 9.63 -22.21 -4.08
CA THR A 315 9.03 -23.54 -3.92
C THR A 315 9.49 -24.12 -2.59
N ALA A 316 8.56 -24.70 -1.83
CA ALA A 316 8.87 -25.36 -0.58
C ALA A 316 9.75 -26.59 -0.82
N GLU A 317 10.56 -26.96 0.17
CA GLU A 317 11.36 -28.18 0.16
C GLU A 317 11.48 -28.68 1.62
N VAL A 318 10.64 -29.64 1.97
CA VAL A 318 10.30 -30.00 3.35
C VAL A 318 10.81 -31.37 3.76
N ASP A 319 11.04 -32.29 2.83
CA ASP A 319 11.55 -33.64 3.13
C ASP A 319 13.05 -33.83 2.80
N GLY A 320 13.68 -32.81 2.20
CA GLY A 320 15.09 -32.84 1.81
C GLY A 320 15.36 -33.59 0.50
N ILE A 321 14.31 -33.97 -0.22
CA ILE A 321 14.37 -34.52 -1.57
C ILE A 321 14.11 -33.37 -2.54
N THR A 322 15.06 -33.12 -3.44
CA THR A 322 15.03 -31.90 -4.26
C THR A 322 14.67 -32.18 -5.72
N SER A 323 14.35 -33.44 -6.04
CA SER A 323 14.17 -33.90 -7.41
C SER A 323 12.89 -34.71 -7.60
N THR A 324 12.11 -34.31 -8.60
CA THR A 324 10.91 -35.03 -9.03
C THR A 324 11.25 -36.13 -10.04
N ASN A 325 10.28 -36.98 -10.37
CA ASN A 325 10.49 -38.09 -11.30
C ASN A 325 10.03 -37.72 -12.73
N PRO A 326 10.95 -37.61 -13.72
CA PRO A 326 10.64 -37.21 -15.10
C PRO A 326 9.77 -38.18 -15.91
N GLN A 327 9.38 -39.31 -15.31
CA GLN A 327 8.43 -40.24 -15.90
C GLN A 327 7.07 -40.26 -15.19
N ARG A 328 6.89 -39.43 -14.16
CA ARG A 328 5.72 -39.43 -13.31
C ARG A 328 5.34 -37.98 -12.96
N ALA A 329 4.31 -37.53 -13.66
CA ALA A 329 3.73 -36.18 -13.59
C ALA A 329 3.17 -35.72 -12.22
N ASP A 330 3.29 -36.51 -11.16
CA ASP A 330 2.69 -36.31 -9.83
C ASP A 330 3.52 -37.19 -8.88
N THR A 331 4.64 -36.68 -8.41
CA THR A 331 5.74 -37.44 -7.78
C THR A 331 5.44 -37.91 -6.36
N ASP A 332 4.58 -37.22 -5.62
CA ASP A 332 4.18 -37.59 -4.25
C ASP A 332 2.81 -38.31 -4.21
N GLY A 333 2.00 -38.15 -5.27
CA GLY A 333 0.74 -38.86 -5.46
C GLY A 333 -0.46 -38.21 -4.77
N ASP A 334 -0.39 -36.91 -4.49
CA ASP A 334 -1.43 -36.16 -3.80
C ASP A 334 -2.58 -35.69 -4.74
N GLY A 335 -2.35 -35.79 -6.05
CA GLY A 335 -3.29 -35.47 -7.11
C GLY A 335 -3.10 -34.09 -7.75
N LEU A 336 -2.05 -33.35 -7.36
CA LEU A 336 -1.48 -32.24 -8.09
C LEU A 336 -0.39 -32.76 -9.04
N ASN A 337 0.14 -31.88 -9.88
CA ASN A 337 1.17 -32.27 -10.82
C ASN A 337 2.41 -31.44 -10.55
N ASP A 338 3.59 -32.04 -10.72
CA ASP A 338 4.84 -31.47 -10.23
C ASP A 338 5.08 -30.05 -10.74
N SER A 339 4.78 -29.80 -12.03
CA SER A 339 4.90 -28.47 -12.63
C SER A 339 3.95 -27.42 -12.04
N TYR A 340 2.76 -27.80 -11.59
CA TYR A 340 1.79 -26.88 -11.00
C TYR A 340 2.15 -26.52 -9.57
N GLU A 341 2.61 -27.51 -8.81
CA GLU A 341 3.14 -27.35 -7.46
C GLU A 341 4.39 -26.50 -7.48
N ALA A 342 5.40 -26.91 -8.26
CA ALA A 342 6.69 -26.24 -8.29
C ALA A 342 6.63 -24.81 -8.81
N LEU A 343 5.79 -24.52 -9.82
CA LEU A 343 5.81 -23.24 -10.54
C LEU A 343 4.63 -22.32 -10.21
N THR A 344 3.54 -22.84 -9.66
CA THR A 344 2.32 -22.05 -9.41
C THR A 344 1.96 -21.97 -7.94
N LEU A 345 1.84 -23.11 -7.26
CA LEU A 345 1.45 -23.17 -5.84
C LEU A 345 2.64 -22.90 -4.92
N LEU A 346 3.85 -23.21 -5.38
CA LEU A 346 5.09 -23.17 -4.62
C LEU A 346 5.10 -24.12 -3.42
N THR A 347 4.33 -25.21 -3.50
CA THR A 347 4.36 -26.37 -2.59
C THR A 347 5.51 -27.31 -2.97
N ASP A 348 5.83 -28.27 -2.12
CA ASP A 348 6.90 -29.26 -2.34
C ASP A 348 6.35 -30.47 -3.14
N PRO A 349 6.71 -30.63 -4.43
CA PRO A 349 6.14 -31.70 -5.27
C PRO A 349 6.58 -33.13 -4.89
N THR A 350 7.51 -33.28 -3.94
CA THR A 350 7.91 -34.59 -3.41
C THR A 350 7.24 -34.93 -2.08
N ALA A 351 6.57 -33.96 -1.45
CA ALA A 351 5.94 -34.11 -0.16
C ALA A 351 4.41 -33.98 -0.24
N PHE A 352 3.72 -35.08 0.08
CA PHE A 352 2.26 -35.21 0.08
C PHE A 352 1.49 -34.15 0.90
N ASP A 353 2.15 -33.49 1.83
CA ASP A 353 1.61 -32.52 2.79
C ASP A 353 2.75 -31.55 3.12
N THR A 354 2.73 -30.38 2.48
CA THR A 354 3.84 -29.41 2.50
C THR A 354 3.97 -28.73 3.86
N ASP A 355 2.86 -28.38 4.52
CA ASP A 355 2.89 -27.68 5.81
C ASP A 355 2.68 -28.58 7.04
N ARG A 356 2.51 -29.88 6.80
CA ARG A 356 2.51 -30.97 7.80
C ARG A 356 1.37 -30.86 8.80
N ASP A 357 0.24 -30.28 8.41
CA ASP A 357 -0.96 -30.13 9.24
C ASP A 357 -1.82 -31.42 9.25
N GLY A 358 -1.60 -32.33 8.30
CA GLY A 358 -2.32 -33.59 8.14
C GLY A 358 -3.37 -33.61 7.02
N ILE A 359 -3.49 -32.53 6.23
CA ILE A 359 -4.25 -32.44 4.99
C ILE A 359 -3.25 -32.47 3.82
N SER A 360 -3.63 -33.05 2.69
CA SER A 360 -2.73 -33.07 1.52
C SER A 360 -2.91 -31.81 0.70
N ASP A 361 -1.86 -31.31 0.06
CA ASP A 361 -1.90 -30.07 -0.72
C ASP A 361 -3.03 -30.11 -1.78
N GLY A 362 -3.20 -31.26 -2.43
CA GLY A 362 -4.26 -31.51 -3.40
C GLY A 362 -5.67 -31.50 -2.81
N VAL A 363 -5.87 -31.86 -1.54
CA VAL A 363 -7.17 -31.74 -0.86
C VAL A 363 -7.45 -30.28 -0.52
N GLU A 364 -6.47 -29.55 -0.03
CA GLU A 364 -6.61 -28.15 0.36
C GLU A 364 -6.99 -27.26 -0.82
N ILE A 365 -6.25 -27.37 -1.92
CA ILE A 365 -6.49 -26.60 -3.15
C ILE A 365 -7.87 -26.92 -3.76
N ASN A 366 -8.34 -28.16 -3.60
CA ASN A 366 -9.66 -28.58 -4.08
C ASN A 366 -10.76 -28.46 -3.02
N GLY A 367 -10.42 -27.99 -1.82
CA GLY A 367 -11.29 -27.81 -0.67
C GLY A 367 -12.39 -26.80 -0.92
N ALA A 368 -13.51 -26.97 -0.20
CA ALA A 368 -14.69 -26.13 -0.30
C ALA A 368 -15.27 -25.87 1.09
N TYR A 369 -14.46 -25.27 1.95
CA TYR A 369 -14.85 -24.93 3.31
C TYR A 369 -15.85 -23.77 3.34
N GLY A 370 -16.94 -23.96 4.09
CA GLY A 370 -17.90 -22.92 4.41
C GLY A 370 -18.77 -22.35 3.27
N ASN A 371 -19.33 -21.14 3.49
CA ASN A 371 -20.19 -20.44 2.55
C ASN A 371 -19.99 -18.90 2.60
N PRO A 372 -19.42 -18.26 1.56
CA PRO A 372 -19.05 -18.85 0.27
C PRO A 372 -17.88 -19.84 0.38
N PRO A 373 -17.82 -20.89 -0.47
CA PRO A 373 -16.78 -21.91 -0.39
C PRO A 373 -15.37 -21.36 -0.63
N GLN A 374 -14.41 -21.73 0.22
CA GLN A 374 -12.99 -21.36 0.14
C GLN A 374 -12.08 -22.59 0.33
N ALA A 375 -10.86 -22.51 -0.19
CA ALA A 375 -9.81 -23.51 -0.04
C ALA A 375 -8.84 -23.06 1.08
N SER A 376 -8.29 -24.00 1.85
CA SER A 376 -7.17 -23.74 2.77
C SER A 376 -5.86 -23.58 1.99
N ASN A 377 -4.83 -23.08 2.66
CA ASN A 377 -3.54 -22.76 2.07
C ASN A 377 -2.52 -23.88 2.38
N PRO A 378 -2.05 -24.65 1.38
CA PRO A 378 -1.17 -25.81 1.58
C PRO A 378 0.28 -25.48 1.94
N ARG A 379 0.51 -24.28 2.46
CA ARG A 379 1.84 -23.79 2.87
C ARG A 379 1.76 -23.13 4.24
N ASP A 380 0.62 -23.22 4.89
CA ASP A 380 0.29 -22.55 6.12
C ASP A 380 -0.64 -23.47 6.91
N ASN A 381 -0.05 -24.18 7.87
CA ASN A 381 -0.72 -25.18 8.68
C ASN A 381 -1.86 -24.62 9.54
N ASN A 382 -2.09 -23.31 9.51
CA ASN A 382 -3.18 -22.59 10.16
C ASN A 382 -3.58 -21.39 9.29
N THR A 383 -4.41 -21.65 8.27
CA THR A 383 -4.78 -20.70 7.22
C THR A 383 -5.46 -19.45 7.76
N ASP A 384 -6.28 -19.59 8.80
CA ASP A 384 -7.08 -18.50 9.34
C ASP A 384 -6.48 -17.84 10.59
N GLY A 385 -5.37 -18.39 11.10
CA GLY A 385 -4.59 -17.85 12.21
C GLY A 385 -5.23 -18.05 13.58
N ASP A 386 -6.15 -19.01 13.75
CA ASP A 386 -6.85 -19.26 15.01
C ASP A 386 -6.06 -20.15 15.98
N ALA A 387 -6.71 -20.72 17.01
CA ALA A 387 -6.03 -21.55 18.01
C ALA A 387 -5.84 -23.02 17.59
N PHE A 388 -6.38 -23.44 16.46
CA PHE A 388 -6.33 -24.78 15.88
C PHE A 388 -5.59 -24.75 14.55
N ASP A 389 -4.90 -25.83 14.24
CA ASP A 389 -4.26 -26.03 12.93
C ASP A 389 -5.32 -26.58 11.96
N ASP A 390 -5.19 -26.32 10.66
CA ASP A 390 -6.20 -26.66 9.64
C ASP A 390 -6.62 -28.14 9.70
N GLY A 391 -5.65 -29.06 9.81
CA GLY A 391 -5.89 -30.50 9.99
C GLY A 391 -6.49 -30.93 11.33
N ASP A 392 -6.39 -30.12 12.39
CA ASP A 392 -7.13 -30.33 13.65
C ASP A 392 -8.62 -29.96 13.49
N GLU A 393 -8.94 -29.09 12.54
CA GLU A 393 -10.27 -28.62 12.23
C GLU A 393 -10.99 -29.52 11.21
N ASP A 394 -10.31 -29.95 10.13
CA ASP A 394 -10.77 -31.02 9.21
C ASP A 394 -10.23 -32.39 9.63
N LEU A 395 -10.82 -32.94 10.70
CA LEU A 395 -10.40 -34.19 11.34
C LEU A 395 -10.39 -35.42 10.41
N ASN A 396 -11.03 -35.33 9.25
CA ASN A 396 -11.10 -36.41 8.27
C ASN A 396 -10.41 -36.11 6.93
N SER A 397 -9.76 -34.94 6.84
CA SER A 397 -8.90 -34.49 5.74
C SER A 397 -9.58 -34.63 4.39
N ASN A 398 -10.84 -34.19 4.28
CA ASN A 398 -11.66 -34.35 3.07
C ASN A 398 -11.96 -33.04 2.34
N GLY A 399 -11.52 -31.90 2.85
CA GLY A 399 -11.72 -30.59 2.24
C GLY A 399 -13.12 -30.01 2.43
N ILE A 400 -13.91 -30.50 3.40
CA ILE A 400 -15.30 -30.10 3.65
C ILE A 400 -15.60 -30.10 5.14
N VAL A 401 -16.21 -29.02 5.65
CA VAL A 401 -16.68 -28.95 7.03
C VAL A 401 -17.83 -29.93 7.30
N ASP A 402 -17.58 -31.03 8.02
CA ASP A 402 -18.58 -32.00 8.44
C ASP A 402 -19.18 -31.70 9.84
N PRO A 403 -20.33 -32.31 10.20
CA PRO A 403 -20.92 -32.11 11.52
C PRO A 403 -20.02 -32.57 12.68
N GLY A 404 -19.38 -31.61 13.35
CA GLY A 404 -18.46 -31.85 14.48
C GLY A 404 -17.03 -31.37 14.24
N GLU A 405 -16.76 -30.82 13.06
CA GLU A 405 -15.55 -30.12 12.64
C GLU A 405 -15.74 -28.60 12.71
N THR A 406 -14.63 -27.87 12.66
CA THR A 406 -14.57 -26.41 12.52
C THR A 406 -14.05 -26.05 11.12
N ASP A 407 -13.99 -24.77 10.76
CA ASP A 407 -13.73 -24.33 9.37
C ASP A 407 -12.31 -23.75 9.24
N PRO A 408 -11.35 -24.47 8.60
CA PRO A 408 -9.95 -24.05 8.45
C PRO A 408 -9.72 -22.67 7.81
N THR A 409 -10.74 -22.11 7.15
CA THR A 409 -10.61 -20.86 6.41
C THR A 409 -11.20 -19.66 7.15
N ARG A 410 -11.76 -19.87 8.35
CA ARG A 410 -12.49 -18.82 9.07
C ARG A 410 -12.22 -18.88 10.56
N MET A 411 -11.47 -17.88 10.99
CA MET A 411 -11.11 -17.66 12.37
C MET A 411 -12.35 -17.70 13.27
N GLU A 412 -12.53 -18.76 14.05
CA GLU A 412 -13.60 -18.94 15.04
C GLU A 412 -13.31 -18.12 16.31
N ASP A 413 -12.74 -16.91 16.15
CA ASP A 413 -12.28 -16.04 17.23
C ASP A 413 -13.37 -15.09 17.73
N SER A 414 -13.23 -14.80 19.02
CA SER A 414 -13.78 -13.72 19.80
C SER A 414 -13.41 -12.29 19.35
N GLY A 415 -12.90 -12.12 18.12
CA GLY A 415 -12.60 -10.83 17.47
C GLY A 415 -13.87 -10.12 17.01
N ASP A 416 -13.74 -8.84 16.65
CA ASP A 416 -14.81 -7.91 16.25
C ASP A 416 -14.23 -7.04 15.12
N GLU A 417 -14.28 -7.56 13.88
CA GLU A 417 -13.55 -7.01 12.72
C GLU A 417 -14.10 -5.65 12.31
N ASP A 418 -15.41 -5.50 12.28
CA ASP A 418 -16.09 -4.26 11.92
C ASP A 418 -16.26 -3.30 13.12
N ASN A 419 -15.88 -3.74 14.33
CA ASN A 419 -15.85 -2.98 15.57
C ASN A 419 -17.24 -2.51 16.02
N ASP A 420 -18.27 -3.30 15.76
CA ASP A 420 -19.64 -3.00 16.13
C ASP A 420 -20.01 -3.44 17.57
N GLY A 421 -19.16 -4.26 18.19
CA GLY A 421 -19.34 -4.77 19.56
C GLY A 421 -19.98 -6.16 19.65
N ILE A 422 -20.27 -6.81 18.53
CA ILE A 422 -20.54 -8.24 18.40
C ILE A 422 -19.21 -8.93 18.04
N GLN A 423 -19.10 -10.22 18.35
CA GLN A 423 -17.92 -11.00 17.97
C GLN A 423 -18.18 -11.70 16.64
N ASN A 424 -17.18 -11.81 15.77
CA ASN A 424 -17.28 -12.41 14.43
C ASN A 424 -18.00 -13.78 14.46
N TRP A 425 -17.72 -14.64 15.45
CA TRP A 425 -18.41 -15.93 15.60
C TRP A 425 -19.89 -15.80 16.01
N GLU A 426 -20.25 -14.79 16.84
CA GLU A 426 -21.64 -14.49 17.18
C GLU A 426 -22.41 -14.05 15.93
N GLU A 427 -21.74 -13.31 15.04
CA GLU A 427 -22.30 -12.80 13.78
C GLU A 427 -22.47 -13.90 12.74
N ASN A 428 -21.47 -14.77 12.60
CA ASN A 428 -21.56 -15.93 11.70
C ASN A 428 -22.71 -16.91 12.09
N LEU A 429 -23.16 -16.84 13.35
CA LEU A 429 -24.34 -17.59 13.86
C LEU A 429 -25.64 -16.78 13.88
N SER A 430 -25.59 -15.54 13.40
CA SER A 430 -26.64 -14.52 13.39
C SER A 430 -27.08 -14.22 11.95
N CYS A 431 -27.92 -13.21 11.76
CA CYS A 431 -28.20 -12.65 10.43
C CYS A 431 -27.18 -11.55 10.04
N THR A 432 -26.39 -11.11 11.02
CA THR A 432 -25.41 -10.02 10.93
C THR A 432 -24.17 -10.50 10.20
N LEU A 433 -23.46 -9.60 9.54
CA LEU A 433 -22.30 -9.86 8.71
C LEU A 433 -21.07 -9.39 9.46
N TRP A 434 -20.15 -10.33 9.74
CA TRP A 434 -18.91 -10.09 10.48
C TRP A 434 -17.98 -8.99 9.93
N ASP A 435 -18.19 -8.55 8.68
CA ASP A 435 -17.42 -7.51 8.01
C ASP A 435 -18.22 -6.23 7.74
N VAL A 436 -19.43 -6.12 8.29
CA VAL A 436 -20.35 -5.00 8.08
C VAL A 436 -21.02 -4.61 9.38
N ALA A 437 -20.51 -3.53 9.99
CA ALA A 437 -20.97 -3.08 11.30
C ALA A 437 -22.49 -2.79 11.38
N ASP A 438 -23.14 -2.46 10.28
CA ASP A 438 -24.60 -2.24 10.19
C ASP A 438 -25.13 -3.09 9.03
N THR A 439 -25.54 -4.31 9.36
CA THR A 439 -25.83 -5.34 8.35
C THR A 439 -27.09 -5.05 7.56
N ASP A 440 -28.11 -4.51 8.22
CA ASP A 440 -29.40 -4.23 7.59
C ASP A 440 -29.49 -2.80 7.05
N PHE A 441 -28.42 -2.02 7.24
CA PHE A 441 -28.23 -0.64 6.80
C PHE A 441 -29.28 0.29 7.39
N GLY A 442 -29.69 -0.01 8.62
CA GLY A 442 -30.64 0.72 9.45
C GLY A 442 -30.00 1.83 10.27
N GLY A 443 -28.74 2.22 10.00
CA GLY A 443 -28.12 3.43 10.55
C GLY A 443 -27.65 3.34 12.01
N ILE A 444 -27.85 2.19 12.66
CA ILE A 444 -27.27 1.84 13.96
C ILE A 444 -26.50 0.53 13.75
N ASN A 445 -25.31 0.42 14.34
CA ASN A 445 -24.50 -0.78 14.18
C ASN A 445 -25.11 -1.97 14.95
N ASP A 446 -24.94 -3.19 14.47
CA ASP A 446 -25.71 -4.36 14.93
C ASP A 446 -25.51 -4.60 16.45
N GLY A 447 -24.31 -4.32 16.96
CA GLY A 447 -23.98 -4.39 18.38
C GLY A 447 -24.68 -3.35 19.25
N GLU A 448 -24.83 -2.10 18.79
CA GLU A 448 -25.59 -1.07 19.51
C GLU A 448 -27.09 -1.33 19.50
N GLU A 449 -27.61 -1.94 18.45
CA GLU A 449 -29.02 -2.36 18.35
C GLU A 449 -29.39 -3.38 19.43
N ARG A 450 -28.49 -4.34 19.68
CA ARG A 450 -28.63 -5.33 20.76
C ARG A 450 -28.56 -4.71 22.15
N ASN A 451 -28.06 -3.48 22.30
CA ASN A 451 -27.97 -2.82 23.59
C ASN A 451 -29.36 -2.37 24.08
N VAL A 452 -29.61 -2.51 25.38
CA VAL A 452 -30.92 -2.23 26.02
C VAL A 452 -31.36 -0.76 25.88
N SER A 453 -30.45 0.15 25.58
CA SER A 453 -30.75 1.57 25.30
C SER A 453 -31.38 1.80 23.93
N HIS A 454 -31.00 1.03 22.91
CA HIS A 454 -31.50 1.16 21.53
C HIS A 454 -32.51 0.05 21.21
N GLY A 455 -32.23 -1.20 21.60
CA GLY A 455 -33.21 -2.28 21.72
C GLY A 455 -33.94 -2.65 20.43
N THR A 456 -33.25 -2.52 19.29
CA THR A 456 -33.69 -2.88 17.95
C THR A 456 -33.21 -4.28 17.53
N ASP A 457 -33.67 -4.74 16.37
CA ASP A 457 -33.37 -6.07 15.85
C ASP A 457 -32.55 -5.91 14.57
N PRO A 458 -31.24 -6.23 14.56
CA PRO A 458 -30.31 -6.01 13.42
C PRO A 458 -30.62 -6.85 12.17
N CYS A 459 -31.79 -7.49 12.15
CA CYS A 459 -32.27 -8.35 11.09
C CYS A 459 -33.59 -7.87 10.47
N ASP A 460 -34.28 -6.87 11.02
CA ASP A 460 -35.66 -6.55 10.61
C ASP A 460 -35.69 -5.97 9.19
N SER A 461 -34.68 -5.19 8.80
CA SER A 461 -34.60 -4.53 7.49
C SER A 461 -34.11 -5.43 6.34
N LEU A 462 -33.57 -6.60 6.66
CA LEU A 462 -33.26 -7.68 5.69
C LEU A 462 -34.53 -8.38 5.16
N VAL A 463 -35.68 -8.21 5.82
CA VAL A 463 -36.93 -8.89 5.47
C VAL A 463 -37.77 -8.04 4.52
N ASN A 464 -37.92 -8.51 3.27
CA ASN A 464 -38.87 -7.90 2.34
C ASN A 464 -40.29 -7.89 2.93
N PHE A 465 -40.85 -6.71 3.17
CA PHE A 465 -42.24 -6.58 3.62
C PHE A 465 -43.20 -6.88 2.47
N GLU A 466 -43.68 -8.12 2.41
CA GLU A 466 -44.65 -8.56 1.40
C GLU A 466 -46.09 -8.52 1.93
N THR A 467 -46.98 -7.93 1.13
CA THR A 467 -48.42 -7.86 1.41
C THR A 467 -49.23 -8.18 0.16
N THR A 468 -50.56 -8.27 0.32
CA THR A 468 -51.47 -8.59 -0.79
C THR A 468 -52.23 -7.36 -1.26
N VAL A 469 -52.40 -7.27 -2.57
CA VAL A 469 -53.21 -6.24 -3.22
C VAL A 469 -54.69 -6.60 -3.01
N VAL A 470 -55.42 -5.72 -2.31
CA VAL A 470 -56.88 -5.86 -2.09
C VAL A 470 -57.65 -5.32 -3.27
N ALA A 471 -57.31 -4.11 -3.73
CA ALA A 471 -57.96 -3.48 -4.86
C ALA A 471 -57.07 -2.45 -5.55
N TRP A 472 -57.26 -2.28 -6.86
CA TRP A 472 -56.67 -1.21 -7.65
C TRP A 472 -57.75 -0.30 -8.23
N ASN A 473 -57.67 1.00 -7.94
CA ASN A 473 -58.55 2.01 -8.51
C ASN A 473 -57.78 2.91 -9.48
N ALA A 474 -57.83 2.55 -10.77
CA ALA A 474 -57.20 3.29 -11.87
C ALA A 474 -57.74 4.73 -12.05
N GLY A 475 -58.92 5.06 -11.51
CA GLY A 475 -59.49 6.40 -11.63
C GLY A 475 -58.91 7.42 -10.66
N SER A 476 -58.28 6.96 -9.58
CA SER A 476 -57.68 7.81 -8.54
C SER A 476 -56.22 7.46 -8.25
N ASN A 477 -55.61 6.55 -9.03
CA ASN A 477 -54.27 6.00 -8.79
C ASN A 477 -54.07 5.52 -7.35
N ARG A 478 -55.04 4.74 -6.84
CA ARG A 478 -55.04 4.23 -5.47
C ARG A 478 -54.94 2.71 -5.45
N LEU A 479 -53.98 2.19 -4.69
CA LEU A 479 -53.79 0.77 -4.45
C LEU A 479 -54.13 0.45 -2.99
N GLU A 480 -55.18 -0.32 -2.78
CA GLU A 480 -55.57 -0.79 -1.45
C GLU A 480 -54.82 -2.08 -1.13
N LEU A 481 -54.19 -2.12 0.05
CA LEU A 481 -53.38 -3.23 0.54
C LEU A 481 -54.10 -3.92 1.70
N ALA A 482 -53.75 -5.20 1.94
CA ALA A 482 -54.28 -5.93 3.09
C ALA A 482 -53.63 -5.48 4.41
N ASN A 483 -52.38 -5.05 4.31
CA ASN A 483 -51.61 -4.38 5.35
C ASN A 483 -50.63 -3.44 4.64
N GLY A 484 -50.72 -2.13 4.90
CA GLY A 484 -49.83 -1.13 4.31
C GLY A 484 -48.77 -0.58 5.28
N THR A 485 -48.61 -1.16 6.47
CA THR A 485 -47.71 -0.62 7.51
C THR A 485 -46.25 -0.59 7.09
N GLY A 486 -45.79 -1.52 6.24
CA GLY A 486 -44.42 -1.51 5.72
C GLY A 486 -44.25 -0.67 4.45
N PHE A 487 -45.08 0.36 4.20
CA PHE A 487 -44.94 1.30 3.09
C PHE A 487 -44.95 2.75 3.61
N ASN A 488 -44.12 3.60 3.00
CA ASN A 488 -43.82 4.96 3.46
C ASN A 488 -45.09 5.82 3.54
N PRO A 489 -45.43 6.43 4.69
CA PRO A 489 -46.54 7.37 4.79
C PRO A 489 -46.46 8.55 3.81
N LEU A 490 -45.25 9.01 3.49
CA LEU A 490 -44.93 10.16 2.64
C LEU A 490 -44.61 9.79 1.17
N GLY A 491 -44.68 8.50 0.82
CA GLY A 491 -44.44 8.02 -0.55
C GLY A 491 -43.08 7.35 -0.74
N GLY A 492 -42.94 6.55 -1.79
CA GLY A 492 -41.74 5.76 -2.01
C GLY A 492 -41.83 4.82 -3.21
N VAL A 493 -40.97 3.80 -3.21
CA VAL A 493 -40.93 2.74 -4.24
C VAL A 493 -41.53 1.46 -3.66
N GLY A 494 -42.35 0.76 -4.44
CA GLY A 494 -42.85 -0.57 -4.13
C GLY A 494 -42.63 -1.51 -5.33
N TRP A 495 -42.80 -2.82 -5.13
CA TRP A 495 -42.60 -3.82 -6.17
C TRP A 495 -43.79 -4.76 -6.32
N TYR A 496 -44.23 -4.99 -7.54
CA TYR A 496 -45.25 -6.00 -7.87
C TYR A 496 -44.61 -7.33 -8.23
N ASN A 497 -45.10 -8.43 -7.67
CA ASN A 497 -44.71 -9.75 -8.16
C ASN A 497 -45.55 -10.13 -9.39
N THR A 498 -44.89 -10.21 -10.55
CA THR A 498 -45.48 -10.64 -11.81
C THR A 498 -44.87 -11.99 -12.20
N SER A 499 -45.47 -13.10 -11.73
CA SER A 499 -45.06 -14.47 -12.05
C SER A 499 -43.59 -14.79 -11.74
N GLY A 500 -43.07 -14.32 -10.60
CA GLY A 500 -41.69 -14.51 -10.16
C GLY A 500 -40.74 -13.38 -10.55
N THR A 501 -41.20 -12.40 -11.33
CA THR A 501 -40.43 -11.20 -11.66
C THR A 501 -41.00 -9.99 -10.92
N TRP A 502 -40.15 -9.27 -10.20
CA TRP A 502 -40.54 -8.09 -9.45
C TRP A 502 -40.40 -6.82 -10.28
N ILE A 503 -41.48 -6.04 -10.38
CA ILE A 503 -41.53 -4.81 -11.19
C ILE A 503 -41.80 -3.64 -10.24
N SER A 504 -40.90 -2.64 -10.25
CA SER A 504 -41.03 -1.47 -9.38
C SER A 504 -42.15 -0.52 -9.83
N PHE A 505 -42.70 0.23 -8.87
CA PHE A 505 -43.61 1.35 -9.06
C PHE A 505 -43.36 2.38 -7.96
N THR A 506 -43.79 3.62 -8.18
CA THR A 506 -43.72 4.68 -7.16
C THR A 506 -45.10 5.03 -6.65
N TYR A 507 -45.19 5.54 -5.42
CA TYR A 507 -46.41 6.03 -4.79
C TYR A 507 -46.10 7.30 -3.99
N ALA A 508 -47.11 8.14 -3.77
CA ALA A 508 -46.94 9.47 -3.20
C ALA A 508 -47.28 9.58 -1.70
N ALA A 509 -48.05 8.62 -1.15
CA ALA A 509 -48.37 8.56 0.28
C ALA A 509 -49.06 7.24 0.63
N THR A 510 -48.97 6.83 1.90
CA THR A 510 -49.72 5.70 2.45
C THR A 510 -50.70 6.18 3.51
N VAL A 511 -52.00 5.95 3.30
CA VAL A 511 -53.04 6.42 4.23
C VAL A 511 -54.11 5.33 4.43
N ASN A 512 -54.24 4.82 5.66
CA ASN A 512 -55.16 3.73 6.03
C ASN A 512 -55.04 2.49 5.11
N ASP A 513 -53.82 1.94 4.98
CA ASP A 513 -53.50 0.80 4.10
C ASP A 513 -53.73 1.05 2.59
N VAL A 514 -53.79 2.31 2.17
CA VAL A 514 -53.98 2.70 0.76
C VAL A 514 -52.79 3.52 0.28
N LEU A 515 -52.05 3.00 -0.71
CA LEU A 515 -51.06 3.76 -1.45
C LEU A 515 -51.78 4.72 -2.41
N GLN A 516 -51.48 6.00 -2.30
CA GLN A 516 -52.03 7.06 -3.15
C GLN A 516 -51.00 7.52 -4.17
N GLY A 517 -51.45 8.02 -5.32
CA GLY A 517 -50.54 8.58 -6.34
C GLY A 517 -49.64 7.54 -7.00
N VAL A 518 -50.08 6.28 -7.06
CA VAL A 518 -49.31 5.17 -7.65
C VAL A 518 -49.06 5.43 -9.14
N SER A 519 -47.79 5.47 -9.54
CA SER A 519 -47.37 5.84 -10.91
C SER A 519 -47.72 4.78 -11.95
N SER A 520 -47.61 3.50 -11.57
CA SER A 520 -47.92 2.36 -12.42
C SER A 520 -48.83 1.39 -11.67
N GLY A 521 -50.05 1.19 -12.16
CA GLY A 521 -50.98 0.23 -11.57
C GLY A 521 -50.53 -1.22 -11.78
N PRO A 522 -50.95 -2.15 -10.91
CA PRO A 522 -50.62 -3.56 -11.04
C PRO A 522 -51.19 -4.16 -12.35
N SER A 523 -50.41 -5.04 -12.98
CA SER A 523 -50.85 -5.81 -14.14
C SER A 523 -51.99 -6.78 -13.76
N SER A 524 -52.85 -7.13 -14.73
CA SER A 524 -53.99 -8.03 -14.49
C SER A 524 -53.53 -9.38 -13.95
N GLY A 525 -53.88 -9.68 -12.69
CA GLY A 525 -53.55 -10.95 -12.01
C GLY A 525 -52.43 -10.85 -10.98
N VAL A 526 -51.77 -9.68 -10.85
CA VAL A 526 -50.86 -9.40 -9.73
C VAL A 526 -51.68 -9.33 -8.45
N THR A 527 -51.27 -10.10 -7.44
CA THR A 527 -51.94 -10.18 -6.13
C THR A 527 -50.99 -9.89 -4.97
N GLN A 528 -49.70 -9.81 -5.23
CA GLN A 528 -48.65 -9.61 -4.23
C GLN A 528 -47.86 -8.35 -4.56
N VAL A 529 -47.55 -7.61 -3.53
CA VAL A 529 -46.78 -6.37 -3.59
C VAL A 529 -45.83 -6.35 -2.39
N ALA A 530 -44.63 -5.87 -2.59
CA ALA A 530 -43.60 -5.81 -1.56
C ALA A 530 -43.04 -4.40 -1.44
N ASN A 531 -42.63 -4.05 -0.22
CA ASN A 531 -41.55 -3.10 0.00
C ASN A 531 -40.26 -3.91 0.24
N ARG A 532 -39.13 -3.42 -0.24
CA ARG A 532 -37.82 -4.08 -0.14
C ARG A 532 -36.86 -3.11 0.52
N ASN A 533 -36.10 -3.59 1.50
CA ASN A 533 -35.19 -2.85 2.37
C ASN A 533 -35.93 -1.72 3.09
N GLY A 534 -36.46 -2.03 4.27
CA GLY A 534 -37.48 -1.28 5.01
C GLY A 534 -37.27 0.22 5.19
N SER A 535 -36.07 0.75 4.92
CA SER A 535 -35.69 2.08 5.34
C SER A 535 -36.24 3.22 4.49
N PHE A 536 -37.12 4.02 5.13
CA PHE A 536 -37.67 5.25 4.57
C PHE A 536 -36.60 6.32 4.38
N CYS A 537 -35.62 6.41 5.29
CA CYS A 537 -34.52 7.38 5.28
C CYS A 537 -33.40 6.94 4.32
N HIS A 538 -33.05 5.65 4.30
CA HIS A 538 -32.03 5.10 3.40
C HIS A 538 -32.47 5.17 1.93
N THR A 539 -33.76 4.94 1.61
CA THR A 539 -34.22 5.05 0.22
C THR A 539 -34.06 6.48 -0.32
N SER A 540 -34.34 7.50 0.51
CA SER A 540 -34.09 8.91 0.16
C SER A 540 -32.60 9.24 0.12
N ALA A 541 -31.83 8.79 1.10
CA ALA A 541 -30.40 9.06 1.21
C ALA A 541 -29.59 8.37 0.09
N THR A 542 -29.97 7.15 -0.30
CA THR A 542 -29.45 6.46 -1.50
C THR A 542 -29.77 7.24 -2.77
N ALA A 543 -30.99 7.75 -2.89
CA ALA A 543 -31.40 8.51 -4.06
C ALA A 543 -30.68 9.88 -4.15
N ALA A 544 -30.33 10.47 -3.01
CA ALA A 544 -29.56 11.70 -2.90
C ALA A 544 -28.04 11.47 -2.97
N GLY A 545 -27.56 10.23 -2.79
CA GLY A 545 -26.14 9.89 -2.75
C GLY A 545 -25.45 10.36 -1.45
N THR A 546 -26.23 10.54 -0.38
CA THR A 546 -25.81 11.20 0.87
C THR A 546 -25.52 10.24 2.02
N LEU A 547 -25.77 8.94 1.84
CA LEU A 547 -25.52 7.90 2.86
C LEU A 547 -24.08 7.88 3.38
N SER A 548 -23.10 8.22 2.54
CA SER A 548 -21.70 8.24 2.95
C SER A 548 -21.22 9.61 3.44
N THR A 549 -22.08 10.64 3.42
CA THR A 549 -21.68 12.01 3.73
C THR A 549 -22.52 12.59 4.86
N THR A 550 -23.74 13.02 4.56
CA THR A 550 -24.58 13.74 5.51
C THR A 550 -25.48 12.79 6.26
N GLN A 551 -26.07 11.78 5.62
CA GLN A 551 -27.09 10.90 6.21
C GLN A 551 -26.53 9.52 6.57
N GLN A 552 -25.39 9.50 7.27
CA GLN A 552 -24.72 8.26 7.70
C GLN A 552 -25.47 7.51 8.80
N TYR A 553 -26.36 8.18 9.53
CA TYR A 553 -27.02 7.66 10.75
C TYR A 553 -28.56 7.65 10.62
N CYS A 554 -29.05 7.30 9.43
CA CYS A 554 -30.47 7.20 9.12
C CYS A 554 -31.07 5.94 9.75
N ASP A 555 -31.78 6.08 10.86
CA ASP A 555 -32.45 4.97 11.56
C ASP A 555 -33.88 4.73 11.05
N ASP A 556 -34.18 3.56 10.52
CA ASP A 556 -35.51 3.19 10.02
C ASP A 556 -36.36 2.32 10.94
N ASP A 557 -35.79 1.88 12.06
CA ASP A 557 -36.50 1.13 13.08
C ASP A 557 -37.34 2.04 13.97
N TYR A 558 -37.05 3.35 13.95
CA TYR A 558 -37.75 4.34 14.72
C TYR A 558 -38.48 5.40 13.89
N VAL A 559 -39.46 6.03 14.55
CA VAL A 559 -40.25 7.11 13.95
C VAL A 559 -39.40 8.38 13.99
N ASP A 560 -39.21 8.97 12.81
CA ASP A 560 -38.82 10.37 12.60
C ASP A 560 -40.10 11.13 12.20
N SER A 561 -40.64 11.91 13.14
CA SER A 561 -41.97 12.51 13.03
C SER A 561 -42.01 13.77 12.16
N ASP A 562 -40.90 14.49 12.00
CA ASP A 562 -40.79 15.72 11.18
C ASP A 562 -39.93 15.55 9.92
N ALA A 563 -39.31 14.38 9.76
CA ALA A 563 -38.58 13.93 8.58
C ALA A 563 -37.32 14.77 8.29
N ASP A 564 -36.62 15.21 9.34
CA ASP A 564 -35.40 16.00 9.23
C ASP A 564 -34.12 15.15 9.16
N GLY A 565 -34.23 13.85 9.49
CA GLY A 565 -33.12 12.90 9.51
C GLY A 565 -32.71 12.44 10.91
N LEU A 566 -33.25 13.01 11.99
CA LEU A 566 -33.10 12.54 13.36
C LEU A 566 -34.34 11.74 13.79
N ALA A 567 -34.14 10.59 14.40
CA ALA A 567 -35.25 9.84 14.98
C ALA A 567 -35.76 10.52 16.27
N ASP A 568 -37.06 10.45 16.55
CA ASP A 568 -37.70 11.16 17.68
C ASP A 568 -36.96 10.95 19.01
N TRP A 569 -36.41 9.74 19.21
CA TRP A 569 -35.70 9.37 20.42
C TRP A 569 -34.30 9.99 20.51
N GLN A 570 -33.60 10.17 19.38
CA GLN A 570 -32.27 10.76 19.31
C GLN A 570 -32.33 12.22 19.79
N GLU A 571 -33.36 12.93 19.36
CA GLU A 571 -33.67 14.30 19.77
C GLU A 571 -34.12 14.39 21.23
N LEU A 572 -35.00 13.49 21.68
CA LEU A 572 -35.52 13.45 23.05
C LEU A 572 -34.45 13.13 24.10
N LEU A 573 -33.46 12.31 23.73
CA LEU A 573 -32.36 11.92 24.61
C LEU A 573 -31.12 12.79 24.43
N GLY A 574 -31.08 13.60 23.37
CA GLY A 574 -29.92 14.36 22.96
C GLY A 574 -28.70 13.47 22.75
N THR A 575 -28.88 12.41 21.97
CA THR A 575 -27.88 11.36 21.74
C THR A 575 -26.55 11.94 21.26
N PHE A 576 -26.61 12.94 20.38
CA PHE A 576 -25.44 13.62 19.83
C PHE A 576 -25.03 14.88 20.62
N GLY A 577 -25.51 15.03 21.86
CA GLY A 577 -25.13 16.08 22.79
C GLY A 577 -26.17 17.18 22.99
N TRP A 578 -27.04 17.39 22.00
CA TRP A 578 -28.08 18.43 22.01
C TRP A 578 -29.47 17.81 21.93
N PHE A 579 -30.43 18.40 22.65
CA PHE A 579 -31.83 18.00 22.56
C PHE A 579 -32.48 18.84 21.46
N SER A 580 -33.43 18.29 20.71
CA SER A 580 -34.27 19.06 19.80
C SER A 580 -35.74 18.64 19.95
N ASN A 581 -36.64 19.24 19.17
CA ASN A 581 -38.06 18.95 19.22
C ASN A 581 -38.47 17.99 18.10
N PRO A 582 -38.91 16.75 18.42
CA PRO A 582 -39.27 15.71 17.45
C PRO A 582 -40.49 15.94 16.56
N THR A 583 -40.90 17.19 16.38
CA THR A 583 -42.05 17.52 15.55
C THR A 583 -41.78 18.75 14.69
N LEU A 584 -40.58 19.31 14.78
CA LEU A 584 -40.11 20.47 14.06
C LEU A 584 -38.72 20.13 13.51
N ALA A 585 -38.61 20.03 12.19
CA ALA A 585 -37.32 19.81 11.52
C ALA A 585 -36.28 20.91 11.78
N ASP A 586 -36.69 22.06 12.28
CA ASP A 586 -35.86 23.21 12.63
C ASP A 586 -36.48 23.77 13.92
N THR A 587 -35.86 23.44 15.05
CA THR A 587 -36.41 23.60 16.40
C THR A 587 -36.42 25.05 16.84
N ASP A 588 -35.41 25.83 16.49
CA ASP A 588 -35.30 27.25 16.82
C ASP A 588 -35.69 28.22 15.68
N ALA A 589 -35.97 27.67 14.50
CA ALA A 589 -36.45 28.35 13.31
C ALA A 589 -35.43 29.33 12.71
N ASP A 590 -34.15 28.96 12.72
CA ASP A 590 -33.05 29.78 12.22
C ASP A 590 -32.73 29.60 10.73
N GLY A 591 -33.32 28.58 10.10
CA GLY A 591 -33.14 28.26 8.69
C GLY A 591 -32.26 27.03 8.42
N VAL A 592 -31.61 26.48 9.45
CA VAL A 592 -30.90 25.20 9.41
C VAL A 592 -31.76 24.14 10.09
N ASN A 593 -31.74 22.89 9.61
CA ASN A 593 -32.48 21.82 10.27
C ASN A 593 -31.69 21.24 11.45
N ASP A 594 -32.37 20.63 12.42
CA ASP A 594 -31.73 20.13 13.64
C ASP A 594 -30.65 19.09 13.35
N PHE A 595 -30.88 18.28 12.31
CA PHE A 595 -29.89 17.35 11.77
C PHE A 595 -28.57 18.04 11.37
N ASP A 596 -28.61 19.03 10.48
CA ASP A 596 -27.40 19.68 9.97
C ASP A 596 -26.66 20.41 11.10
N GLU A 597 -27.39 21.02 12.04
CA GLU A 597 -26.81 21.67 13.20
C GLU A 597 -26.05 20.72 14.13
N VAL A 598 -26.68 19.59 14.50
CA VAL A 598 -26.06 18.57 15.35
C VAL A 598 -24.75 18.08 14.74
N PHE A 599 -24.73 17.81 13.42
CA PHE A 599 -23.54 17.33 12.73
C PHE A 599 -22.52 18.41 12.41
N GLN A 600 -22.91 19.68 12.41
CA GLN A 600 -22.01 20.84 12.38
C GLN A 600 -21.57 21.28 13.78
N ASN A 601 -21.99 20.54 14.83
CA ASN A 601 -21.65 20.77 16.22
C ASN A 601 -22.16 22.15 16.74
N THR A 602 -23.33 22.56 16.27
CA THR A 602 -24.13 23.70 16.77
C THR A 602 -25.35 23.18 17.55
N ASP A 603 -25.97 24.02 18.38
CA ASP A 603 -27.09 23.61 19.26
C ASP A 603 -28.42 23.95 18.58
N PRO A 604 -29.30 22.97 18.27
CA PRO A 604 -30.58 23.21 17.59
C PRO A 604 -31.63 24.05 18.35
N ASN A 605 -31.26 24.57 19.51
CA ASN A 605 -32.08 25.52 20.27
C ASN A 605 -31.43 26.91 20.34
N GLU A 606 -30.27 27.10 19.72
CA GLU A 606 -29.50 28.35 19.76
C GLU A 606 -29.30 28.92 18.35
N PRO A 607 -30.22 29.79 17.90
CA PRO A 607 -30.31 30.21 16.51
C PRO A 607 -29.16 31.15 16.11
N CYS A 608 -28.44 31.71 17.08
CA CYS A 608 -27.31 32.59 16.84
C CYS A 608 -25.99 31.84 16.60
N SER A 609 -26.00 30.51 16.60
CA SER A 609 -24.77 29.68 16.61
C SER A 609 -24.56 28.80 15.38
N ASN A 610 -25.50 28.80 14.43
CA ASN A 610 -25.38 28.02 13.20
C ASN A 610 -24.25 28.54 12.27
N LEU A 611 -23.94 27.76 11.22
CA LEU A 611 -22.88 28.04 10.24
C LEU A 611 -23.41 28.43 8.85
N LEU A 612 -24.71 28.67 8.69
CA LEU A 612 -25.26 29.09 7.41
C LEU A 612 -24.85 30.55 7.15
N ASP A 613 -24.00 30.75 6.17
CA ASP A 613 -23.37 32.03 5.80
C ASP A 613 -23.31 32.07 4.26
N ASP A 614 -24.29 32.72 3.64
CA ASP A 614 -24.53 32.68 2.19
C ASP A 614 -23.60 33.65 1.41
N ASP A 615 -23.15 34.73 2.03
CA ASP A 615 -22.27 35.75 1.42
C ASP A 615 -20.79 35.62 1.81
N PHE A 616 -20.49 34.74 2.77
CA PHE A 616 -19.16 34.38 3.26
C PHE A 616 -18.40 35.51 3.95
N ASP A 617 -19.10 36.46 4.58
CA ASP A 617 -18.50 37.50 5.42
C ASP A 617 -18.15 37.00 6.85
N GLY A 618 -18.69 35.85 7.24
CA GLY A 618 -18.47 35.20 8.53
C GLY A 618 -19.44 35.62 9.64
N LEU A 619 -20.53 36.31 9.33
CA LEU A 619 -21.79 36.34 10.06
C LEU A 619 -22.68 35.21 9.51
N ASN A 620 -23.56 34.64 10.34
CA ASN A 620 -24.53 33.67 9.84
C ASN A 620 -25.85 34.37 9.46
N ASN A 621 -26.59 33.84 8.49
CA ASN A 621 -27.80 34.48 7.97
C ASN A 621 -28.82 34.84 9.06
N PHE A 622 -28.92 34.03 10.13
CA PHE A 622 -29.81 34.34 11.24
C PHE A 622 -29.33 35.57 12.04
N PHE A 623 -28.02 35.65 12.31
CA PHE A 623 -27.39 36.79 12.97
C PHE A 623 -27.61 38.08 12.17
N GLU A 624 -27.57 37.99 10.85
CA GLU A 624 -27.72 39.11 9.92
C GLU A 624 -29.16 39.58 9.77
N THR A 625 -30.09 38.65 9.59
CA THR A 625 -31.50 38.98 9.32
C THR A 625 -32.30 39.27 10.59
N THR A 626 -31.72 39.05 11.78
CA THR A 626 -32.38 39.28 13.07
C THR A 626 -31.60 40.24 13.96
N VAL A 627 -32.05 40.44 15.20
CA VAL A 627 -31.31 41.23 16.18
C VAL A 627 -31.31 40.56 17.54
N GLY A 628 -30.23 40.77 18.30
CA GLY A 628 -30.17 40.43 19.73
C GLY A 628 -29.33 39.21 20.06
N CYS A 629 -28.63 38.64 19.10
CA CYS A 629 -27.56 37.67 19.34
C CYS A 629 -26.46 38.28 20.21
N GLU A 630 -25.83 37.51 21.10
CA GLU A 630 -24.68 38.02 21.85
C GLU A 630 -23.47 38.15 20.92
N LEU A 631 -22.80 39.32 20.90
CA LEU A 631 -21.63 39.54 20.03
C LEU A 631 -20.43 38.64 20.41
N SER A 632 -20.52 37.88 21.50
CA SER A 632 -19.53 36.85 21.83
C SER A 632 -19.43 35.76 20.77
N TRP A 633 -20.50 35.48 20.03
CA TRP A 633 -20.52 34.48 18.95
C TRP A 633 -19.57 34.84 17.82
N ILE A 634 -19.48 36.14 17.49
CA ILE A 634 -18.54 36.66 16.49
C ILE A 634 -17.17 37.04 17.08
N GLY A 635 -16.93 36.80 18.38
CA GLY A 635 -15.63 37.01 19.05
C GLY A 635 -15.51 38.29 19.90
N ILE A 636 -16.58 39.08 20.05
CA ILE A 636 -16.58 40.33 20.85
C ILE A 636 -17.04 40.04 22.29
N LEU A 637 -16.08 39.90 23.21
CA LEU A 637 -16.32 39.44 24.59
C LEU A 637 -16.72 40.54 25.59
N ASN A 638 -17.39 41.60 25.15
CA ASN A 638 -17.79 42.72 26.00
C ASN A 638 -19.20 42.55 26.63
N GLY A 639 -19.93 41.50 26.24
CA GLY A 639 -21.29 41.21 26.67
C GLY A 639 -22.36 42.13 26.07
N SER A 640 -22.08 42.78 24.94
CA SER A 640 -23.12 43.44 24.13
C SER A 640 -23.84 42.44 23.26
N THR A 641 -25.07 42.79 22.90
CA THR A 641 -25.86 42.08 21.90
C THR A 641 -25.85 42.88 20.61
N ASP A 642 -26.07 42.17 19.52
CA ASP A 642 -26.35 42.75 18.23
C ASP A 642 -27.62 43.66 18.27
N VAL A 643 -27.57 44.70 17.44
CA VAL A 643 -28.59 45.74 17.25
C VAL A 643 -28.78 46.14 15.77
N TRP A 644 -28.02 45.55 14.84
CA TRP A 644 -28.03 45.89 13.41
C TRP A 644 -28.59 44.72 12.60
N ILE A 645 -29.10 45.02 11.41
CA ILE A 645 -29.61 44.00 10.48
C ILE A 645 -28.85 44.18 9.18
N THR A 646 -28.27 43.11 8.67
CA THR A 646 -27.50 43.06 7.42
C THR A 646 -28.24 42.19 6.38
N ASP A 647 -27.83 42.27 5.12
CA ASP A 647 -28.38 41.47 4.02
C ASP A 647 -27.55 40.19 3.88
N ASP A 648 -28.16 39.04 4.18
CA ASP A 648 -27.51 37.73 4.19
C ASP A 648 -27.07 37.20 2.81
N SER A 649 -27.10 38.07 1.79
CA SER A 649 -26.64 37.79 0.44
C SER A 649 -25.65 38.83 -0.08
N ASP A 650 -25.25 39.79 0.75
CA ASP A 650 -24.39 40.91 0.39
C ASP A 650 -23.39 41.23 1.51
N GLN A 651 -22.13 40.86 1.29
CA GLN A 651 -21.03 40.97 2.25
C GLN A 651 -20.82 42.38 2.84
N ASP A 652 -21.31 43.43 2.17
CA ASP A 652 -21.26 44.82 2.58
C ASP A 652 -22.63 45.45 2.37
N THR A 653 -23.50 45.33 3.39
CA THR A 653 -24.91 45.70 3.30
C THR A 653 -25.14 47.17 2.93
N ASP A 654 -24.25 48.07 3.37
CA ASP A 654 -24.44 49.50 3.18
C ASP A 654 -23.66 50.12 2.03
N ASP A 655 -22.91 49.29 1.28
CA ASP A 655 -22.01 49.64 0.18
C ASP A 655 -20.88 50.61 0.63
N GLY A 656 -20.38 50.44 1.85
CA GLY A 656 -19.40 51.31 2.49
C GLY A 656 -17.95 51.00 2.15
N GLY A 657 -17.67 49.77 1.71
CA GLY A 657 -16.36 49.24 1.34
C GLY A 657 -15.68 48.41 2.44
N VAL A 658 -16.36 48.16 3.56
CA VAL A 658 -15.91 47.27 4.64
C VAL A 658 -16.97 46.19 4.85
N PRO A 659 -16.60 44.90 4.91
CA PRO A 659 -17.56 43.83 5.18
C PRO A 659 -18.28 44.00 6.52
N ASP A 660 -19.54 43.59 6.57
CA ASP A 660 -20.43 43.81 7.72
C ASP A 660 -19.83 43.29 9.03
N ARG A 661 -19.25 42.09 9.03
CA ARG A 661 -18.52 41.55 10.19
C ARG A 661 -17.41 42.45 10.72
N ASP A 662 -16.61 43.04 9.84
CA ASP A 662 -15.46 43.86 10.23
C ASP A 662 -15.93 45.18 10.88
N GLU A 663 -17.07 45.69 10.43
CA GLU A 663 -17.72 46.85 11.04
C GLU A 663 -18.20 46.60 12.47
N TYR A 664 -18.62 45.38 12.81
CA TYR A 664 -18.88 45.01 14.22
C TYR A 664 -17.63 45.13 15.10
N PHE A 665 -16.46 44.78 14.58
CA PHE A 665 -15.19 44.89 15.31
C PHE A 665 -14.72 46.33 15.46
N ASP A 666 -14.94 47.15 14.43
CA ASP A 666 -14.59 48.57 14.42
C ASP A 666 -15.62 49.46 15.11
N GLY A 667 -16.83 48.94 15.32
CA GLY A 667 -17.96 49.61 15.95
C GLY A 667 -18.57 50.70 15.06
N THR A 668 -18.47 50.52 13.75
CA THR A 668 -19.14 51.29 12.69
C THR A 668 -20.50 50.64 12.37
N ASN A 669 -21.31 51.22 11.48
CA ASN A 669 -22.72 50.85 11.34
C ASN A 669 -22.99 50.11 10.03
N PRO A 670 -23.01 48.76 10.04
CA PRO A 670 -23.14 47.95 8.82
C PRO A 670 -24.50 48.04 8.14
N GLU A 671 -25.56 48.41 8.86
CA GLU A 671 -26.91 48.36 8.28
C GLU A 671 -27.18 49.42 7.17
N ASN A 672 -26.60 50.63 7.26
CA ASN A 672 -27.03 51.74 6.39
C ASN A 672 -26.20 53.05 6.44
N ASN A 673 -24.95 53.05 6.90
CA ASN A 673 -24.13 54.25 6.99
C ASN A 673 -22.72 54.09 6.37
N PRO A 674 -22.61 54.07 5.03
CA PRO A 674 -21.36 53.79 4.28
C PRO A 674 -20.27 54.87 4.36
N ILE A 675 -20.34 55.74 5.37
CA ILE A 675 -19.45 56.89 5.58
C ILE A 675 -18.72 56.74 6.91
N ASP A 676 -19.17 55.87 7.82
CA ASP A 676 -18.47 55.65 9.09
C ASP A 676 -17.47 54.52 9.10
N ASP A 677 -17.42 53.72 8.03
CA ASP A 677 -16.43 52.70 7.72
C ASP A 677 -14.99 53.13 8.00
N LEU A 678 -14.27 52.24 8.66
CA LEU A 678 -12.86 52.41 8.94
C LEU A 678 -12.04 51.64 7.90
N LEU A 679 -11.21 52.34 7.13
CA LEU A 679 -10.36 51.79 6.04
C LEU A 679 -11.09 51.28 4.74
N PRO A 680 -12.15 51.94 4.24
CA PRO A 680 -12.98 51.46 3.11
C PRO A 680 -12.47 51.67 1.68
N SER A 681 -11.31 52.31 1.45
CA SER A 681 -10.94 52.78 0.10
C SER A 681 -9.61 52.21 -0.32
N ASP A 682 -9.60 51.38 -1.35
CA ASP A 682 -8.43 50.93 -2.13
C ASP A 682 -8.79 51.20 -3.60
N PHE A 683 -8.47 52.41 -4.06
CA PHE A 683 -9.00 52.96 -5.30
C PHE A 683 -8.38 52.32 -6.55
N ASP A 684 -7.15 51.82 -6.46
CA ASP A 684 -6.45 51.17 -7.57
C ASP A 684 -6.36 49.65 -7.46
N GLY A 685 -6.77 49.07 -6.33
CA GLY A 685 -7.04 47.65 -6.16
C GLY A 685 -5.76 46.81 -6.05
N ASP A 686 -4.68 47.40 -5.52
CA ASP A 686 -3.41 46.71 -5.33
C ASP A 686 -3.29 45.97 -4.00
N GLY A 687 -4.29 46.13 -3.12
CA GLY A 687 -4.36 45.52 -1.79
C GLY A 687 -3.88 46.41 -0.65
N ILE A 688 -3.52 47.68 -0.91
CA ILE A 688 -3.23 48.69 0.12
C ILE A 688 -4.35 49.74 0.13
N PRO A 689 -5.02 50.00 1.28
CA PRO A 689 -6.02 51.06 1.34
C PRO A 689 -5.43 52.48 1.11
N ASP A 690 -6.13 53.37 0.40
CA ASP A 690 -5.82 54.78 0.11
C ASP A 690 -5.29 55.53 1.35
N ALA A 691 -5.86 55.24 2.53
CA ALA A 691 -5.48 55.86 3.79
C ALA A 691 -4.09 55.43 4.27
N VAL A 692 -3.71 54.18 4.00
CA VAL A 692 -2.37 53.62 4.23
C VAL A 692 -1.42 54.12 3.16
N GLU A 693 -1.84 54.16 1.89
CA GLU A 693 -1.02 54.64 0.78
C GLU A 693 -0.62 56.12 0.92
N ASN A 694 -1.57 56.96 1.32
CA ASN A 694 -1.30 58.36 1.62
C ASN A 694 -0.33 58.53 2.82
N GLN A 695 -0.14 57.49 3.65
CA GLN A 695 0.82 57.46 4.76
C GLN A 695 2.16 56.81 4.39
N SER A 696 2.17 55.72 3.61
CA SER A 696 3.36 55.03 3.10
C SER A 696 4.06 55.86 2.03
N GLY A 697 3.28 56.62 1.25
CA GLY A 697 3.72 57.42 0.11
C GLY A 697 3.53 56.74 -1.24
N THR A 698 2.93 55.53 -1.28
CA THR A 698 2.49 54.87 -2.51
C THR A 698 1.33 55.66 -3.12
N ASP A 699 1.19 55.59 -4.44
CA ASP A 699 0.22 56.38 -5.19
C ASP A 699 -1.08 55.61 -5.34
N TRP A 700 -2.04 55.89 -4.45
CA TRP A 700 -3.44 55.40 -4.42
C TRP A 700 -4.28 55.57 -5.70
N THR A 701 -3.67 55.97 -6.81
CA THR A 701 -4.30 56.00 -8.13
C THR A 701 -3.56 55.17 -9.16
N ASN A 702 -2.54 54.45 -8.73
CA ASN A 702 -1.58 53.72 -9.53
C ASN A 702 -1.09 52.48 -8.75
N PRO A 703 -1.55 51.27 -9.10
CA PRO A 703 -1.33 50.05 -8.33
C PRO A 703 0.13 49.51 -8.38
N ASP A 704 1.05 50.23 -9.04
CA ASP A 704 2.48 49.94 -9.20
C ASP A 704 3.21 51.29 -9.25
N THR A 705 3.55 51.83 -8.09
CA THR A 705 4.02 53.20 -7.89
C THR A 705 5.30 53.51 -8.65
N ASP A 706 6.21 52.54 -8.77
CA ASP A 706 7.51 52.74 -9.39
C ASP A 706 7.62 52.23 -10.85
N GLY A 707 6.60 51.50 -11.30
CA GLY A 707 6.50 50.96 -12.65
C GLY A 707 7.45 49.80 -12.92
N GLY A 708 7.87 49.10 -11.87
CA GLY A 708 8.73 47.93 -11.90
C GLY A 708 8.06 46.67 -12.44
N GLY A 709 6.72 46.63 -12.40
CA GLY A 709 5.90 45.51 -12.87
C GLY A 709 5.47 44.53 -11.77
N VAL A 710 5.68 44.90 -10.50
CA VAL A 710 5.10 44.27 -9.31
C VAL A 710 4.19 45.32 -8.65
N ILE A 711 3.04 44.90 -8.13
CA ILE A 711 2.06 45.84 -7.55
C ILE A 711 2.44 46.20 -6.11
N ASP A 712 2.12 47.41 -5.64
CA ASP A 712 2.65 47.92 -4.36
C ASP A 712 2.19 47.05 -3.17
N GLY A 713 0.98 46.48 -3.21
CA GLY A 713 0.50 45.58 -2.16
C GLY A 713 1.30 44.28 -2.02
N ILE A 714 1.94 43.81 -3.08
CA ILE A 714 2.88 42.68 -3.02
C ILE A 714 4.21 43.11 -2.41
N GLU A 715 4.67 44.32 -2.74
CA GLU A 715 5.94 44.86 -2.28
C GLU A 715 5.86 45.35 -0.83
N CYS A 716 4.69 45.80 -0.40
CA CYS A 716 4.40 46.30 0.93
C CYS A 716 3.23 45.54 1.58
N PRO A 717 3.43 44.27 1.99
CA PRO A 717 2.38 43.50 2.62
C PRO A 717 2.00 44.07 3.99
N GLN A 718 0.77 43.77 4.45
CA GLN A 718 0.11 44.37 5.62
C GLN A 718 0.99 44.57 6.86
N GLN A 719 1.86 43.61 7.15
CA GLN A 719 2.79 43.67 8.29
C GLN A 719 3.77 44.88 8.26
N PHE A 720 3.99 45.48 7.09
CA PHE A 720 4.89 46.63 6.90
C PHE A 720 4.17 47.98 6.72
N TRP A 721 2.84 48.01 6.74
CA TRP A 721 2.06 49.26 6.63
C TRP A 721 2.37 50.25 7.75
N LEU A 722 2.50 49.75 8.99
CA LEU A 722 2.87 50.56 10.17
C LEU A 722 4.30 51.10 10.12
N THR A 723 5.14 50.56 9.24
CA THR A 723 6.50 51.02 8.99
C THR A 723 6.64 51.80 7.70
N ASN A 724 5.53 52.16 7.02
CA ASN A 724 5.54 52.82 5.72
C ASN A 724 6.41 52.05 4.71
N CYS A 725 6.23 50.73 4.62
CA CYS A 725 6.96 49.83 3.73
C CYS A 725 8.48 49.73 4.01
N VAL A 726 8.98 50.38 5.07
CA VAL A 726 10.41 50.33 5.40
C VAL A 726 10.80 48.95 5.90
N GLY A 727 11.60 48.24 5.10
CA GLY A 727 12.14 46.92 5.43
C GLY A 727 11.34 45.75 4.88
N SER A 728 10.41 46.00 3.96
CA SER A 728 9.84 44.96 3.11
C SER A 728 10.93 44.30 2.24
N PRO A 729 10.69 43.07 1.73
CA PRO A 729 11.64 42.36 0.88
C PRO A 729 11.93 43.02 -0.48
N THR A 730 10.93 43.70 -1.05
CA THR A 730 11.00 44.54 -2.27
C THR A 730 10.46 45.92 -1.94
N ASP A 731 11.01 46.97 -2.55
CA ASP A 731 10.73 48.38 -2.22
C ASP A 731 9.80 48.98 -3.29
N PRO A 732 8.55 49.39 -2.96
CA PRO A 732 7.58 49.95 -3.92
C PRO A 732 7.96 51.32 -4.53
N PHE A 733 9.21 51.72 -4.36
CA PHE A 733 9.79 52.96 -4.87
C PHE A 733 11.10 52.72 -5.63
N ASP A 734 11.58 51.48 -5.74
CA ASP A 734 12.80 51.10 -6.45
C ASP A 734 12.53 49.97 -7.47
N PRO A 735 12.32 50.31 -8.76
CA PRO A 735 11.91 49.37 -9.82
C PRO A 735 13.07 48.46 -10.28
N SER A 736 14.09 48.35 -9.44
CA SER A 736 15.29 47.56 -9.65
C SER A 736 15.44 46.47 -8.61
N ASP A 737 14.50 46.26 -7.69
CA ASP A 737 14.56 45.16 -6.72
C ASP A 737 13.41 44.13 -6.84
N ASP A 738 12.45 44.42 -7.71
CA ASP A 738 11.32 43.58 -8.16
C ASP A 738 11.76 42.40 -9.07
N TYR A 739 13.08 42.17 -9.20
CA TYR A 739 13.61 40.90 -9.67
C TYR A 739 13.88 39.94 -8.51
N LEU A 740 13.14 38.83 -8.42
CA LEU A 740 13.55 37.69 -7.59
C LEU A 740 14.74 36.98 -8.27
N PRO A 741 15.97 37.04 -7.74
CA PRO A 741 17.18 36.58 -8.46
C PRO A 741 17.26 35.05 -8.65
N SER A 742 16.29 34.30 -8.13
CA SER A 742 16.33 32.85 -7.98
C SER A 742 15.23 32.07 -8.69
N GLU A 743 14.27 32.74 -9.35
CA GLU A 743 13.15 32.07 -10.01
C GLU A 743 13.22 32.23 -11.53
N VAL A 744 13.56 31.14 -12.23
CA VAL A 744 13.40 31.06 -13.68
C VAL A 744 11.97 30.62 -13.96
N VAL A 745 11.14 31.51 -14.50
CA VAL A 745 9.72 31.24 -14.75
C VAL A 745 9.51 30.40 -16.03
N PHE A 746 10.37 30.57 -17.05
CA PHE A 746 10.32 29.81 -18.30
C PHE A 746 11.67 29.81 -19.02
N TRP A 747 11.83 28.90 -19.99
CA TRP A 747 12.90 28.93 -20.98
C TRP A 747 12.34 29.27 -22.35
N ALA A 748 13.00 30.20 -23.06
CA ALA A 748 12.63 30.58 -24.42
C ALA A 748 13.76 30.26 -25.40
N ASN A 749 13.41 29.61 -26.51
CA ASN A 749 14.31 29.28 -27.60
C ASN A 749 13.82 29.89 -28.91
N ASN A 750 14.69 30.56 -29.66
CA ASN A 750 14.33 31.16 -30.95
C ASN A 750 14.41 30.10 -32.07
N SER A 751 13.35 29.96 -32.87
CA SER A 751 13.31 29.07 -34.04
C SER A 751 13.78 29.73 -35.36
N SER A 752 13.89 31.07 -35.42
CA SER A 752 14.28 31.84 -36.62
C SER A 752 15.79 31.91 -36.87
N GLY A 753 16.61 31.61 -35.86
CA GLY A 753 18.07 31.48 -35.99
C GLY A 753 18.87 32.79 -36.07
N GLU A 754 18.21 33.96 -36.13
CA GLU A 754 18.85 35.29 -36.04
C GLU A 754 18.38 35.98 -34.75
N VAL A 755 19.05 35.72 -33.61
CA VAL A 755 18.90 36.52 -32.37
C VAL A 755 20.04 37.52 -32.31
N ASP A 756 19.74 38.82 -32.20
CA ASP A 756 20.75 39.82 -31.85
C ASP A 756 21.05 39.75 -30.35
N LEU A 757 22.18 39.13 -30.00
CA LEU A 757 22.62 38.92 -28.61
C LEU A 757 22.95 40.24 -27.88
N ASP A 758 23.10 41.35 -28.59
CA ASP A 758 23.34 42.67 -27.98
C ASP A 758 22.02 43.41 -27.64
N LYS A 759 20.87 42.84 -28.02
CA LYS A 759 19.53 43.40 -27.73
C LYS A 759 18.94 42.73 -26.48
N ILE A 760 18.38 43.54 -25.59
CA ILE A 760 17.71 43.06 -24.38
C ILE A 760 16.31 42.61 -24.76
N HIS A 761 16.01 41.32 -24.57
CA HIS A 761 14.66 40.78 -24.72
C HIS A 761 13.89 40.91 -23.41
N ARG A 762 12.69 41.50 -23.48
CA ARG A 762 11.81 41.70 -22.34
C ARG A 762 10.58 40.81 -22.46
N TRP A 763 10.14 40.33 -21.32
CA TRP A 763 8.94 39.51 -21.15
C TRP A 763 8.04 40.24 -20.19
N ARG A 764 6.73 40.11 -20.40
CA ARG A 764 5.72 40.75 -19.58
C ARG A 764 4.81 39.69 -18.98
N VAL A 765 4.45 39.89 -17.72
CA VAL A 765 3.47 39.07 -16.99
C VAL A 765 2.26 39.95 -16.68
N TYR A 766 2.55 41.13 -16.15
CA TYR A 766 1.61 42.24 -16.04
C TYR A 766 2.07 43.35 -17.00
N THR A 767 1.15 43.97 -17.73
CA THR A 767 1.41 45.18 -18.50
C THR A 767 0.52 46.31 -17.99
N ASN A 768 1.09 47.17 -17.16
CA ASN A 768 0.45 48.43 -16.75
C ASN A 768 0.93 49.60 -17.63
N ASP A 769 1.08 49.32 -18.93
CA ASP A 769 1.70 50.23 -19.89
C ASP A 769 0.78 51.42 -20.21
N PHE A 770 0.91 52.47 -19.38
CA PHE A 770 0.70 53.89 -19.65
C PHE A 770 -0.35 54.59 -18.76
N TYR A 771 0.13 55.52 -17.93
CA TYR A 771 -0.68 56.48 -17.20
C TYR A 771 -1.47 57.39 -18.15
N THR A 772 -2.77 57.10 -18.35
CA THR A 772 -3.66 57.90 -19.21
C THR A 772 -4.22 59.15 -18.51
N GLY A 773 -3.91 59.36 -17.23
CA GLY A 773 -4.35 60.52 -16.45
C GLY A 773 -5.79 60.43 -15.94
N THR A 774 -6.41 59.25 -16.00
CA THR A 774 -7.65 58.87 -15.32
C THR A 774 -7.46 57.46 -14.77
N SER A 775 -7.47 57.34 -13.44
CA SER A 775 -7.62 56.13 -12.62
C SER A 775 -7.31 54.79 -13.29
N TYR A 776 -6.13 54.24 -12.99
CA TYR A 776 -5.81 52.85 -13.24
C TYR A 776 -6.34 52.07 -12.03
N ALA A 777 -7.28 51.16 -12.22
CA ALA A 777 -7.70 50.25 -11.17
C ALA A 777 -7.58 48.84 -11.72
N HIS A 778 -6.97 47.92 -10.97
CA HIS A 778 -6.85 46.50 -11.34
C HIS A 778 -8.19 45.75 -11.14
N ILE A 779 -9.28 46.38 -11.58
CA ILE A 779 -10.64 45.93 -11.42
C ILE A 779 -11.10 45.39 -12.78
N ALA A 780 -11.53 44.13 -12.82
CA ALA A 780 -11.90 43.41 -14.05
C ALA A 780 -13.01 44.14 -14.85
N GLU A 781 -13.85 44.91 -14.17
CA GLU A 781 -14.91 45.75 -14.72
C GLU A 781 -14.38 46.91 -15.59
N VAL A 782 -13.16 47.39 -15.31
CA VAL A 782 -12.51 48.49 -16.05
C VAL A 782 -11.68 47.95 -17.20
N HIS A 783 -11.03 46.81 -17.00
CA HIS A 783 -10.16 46.13 -17.96
C HIS A 783 -10.69 44.73 -18.32
N PRO A 784 -11.86 44.62 -19.00
CA PRO A 784 -12.51 43.34 -19.22
C PRO A 784 -11.66 42.40 -20.07
N PHE A 785 -11.53 41.17 -19.61
CA PHE A 785 -10.93 40.07 -20.36
C PHE A 785 -11.92 39.52 -21.38
N GLU A 786 -11.43 39.23 -22.59
CA GLU A 786 -12.18 38.57 -23.63
C GLU A 786 -11.51 37.23 -23.98
N ALA A 787 -12.31 36.17 -24.13
CA ALA A 787 -11.82 34.86 -24.53
C ALA A 787 -10.99 34.93 -25.83
N MET A 788 -9.78 34.42 -25.78
CA MET A 788 -8.84 34.38 -26.91
C MET A 788 -9.01 33.09 -27.71
N VAL A 789 -9.07 33.23 -29.05
CA VAL A 789 -9.06 32.09 -29.97
C VAL A 789 -7.72 32.05 -30.71
N LEU A 790 -7.02 30.91 -30.63
CA LEU A 790 -5.74 30.70 -31.30
C LEU A 790 -5.91 30.17 -32.74
N PRO A 791 -5.07 30.58 -33.70
CA PRO A 791 -3.99 31.57 -33.57
C PRO A 791 -4.55 33.01 -33.45
N SER A 792 -3.97 33.81 -32.56
CA SER A 792 -4.34 35.20 -32.31
C SER A 792 -3.21 36.13 -32.76
N SER A 793 -3.53 37.16 -33.55
CA SER A 793 -2.59 38.20 -33.97
C SER A 793 -2.89 39.51 -33.25
N ASN A 794 -1.87 40.13 -32.66
CA ASN A 794 -1.96 41.43 -32.03
C ASN A 794 -1.13 42.45 -32.83
N GLU A 795 -1.80 43.40 -33.47
CA GLU A 795 -1.15 44.48 -34.24
C GLU A 795 -1.21 45.82 -33.49
N THR A 796 -1.72 45.82 -32.26
CA THR A 796 -1.85 47.02 -31.44
C THR A 796 -0.59 47.20 -30.59
N HIS A 797 -0.13 48.44 -30.43
CA HIS A 797 1.12 48.81 -29.73
C HIS A 797 2.43 48.33 -30.37
N LEU A 798 2.37 47.71 -31.54
CA LEU A 798 3.56 47.43 -32.34
C LEU A 798 3.96 48.62 -33.21
N ALA A 799 5.27 48.78 -33.40
CA ALA A 799 5.78 49.76 -34.35
C ALA A 799 5.27 49.42 -35.76
N ASP A 800 4.80 50.42 -36.51
CA ASP A 800 4.41 50.25 -37.91
C ASP A 800 5.50 49.47 -38.64
N VAL A 801 5.10 48.48 -39.46
CA VAL A 801 6.00 47.59 -40.21
C VAL A 801 7.05 48.32 -41.06
N ALA A 802 6.90 49.62 -41.32
CA ALA A 802 7.92 50.46 -41.93
C ALA A 802 9.13 50.78 -41.03
N PHE A 803 9.00 50.61 -39.71
CA PHE A 803 10.03 50.87 -38.69
C PHE A 803 10.55 49.59 -38.01
N SER A 804 9.92 48.44 -38.28
CA SER A 804 10.39 47.14 -37.81
C SER A 804 11.33 46.48 -38.83
N ASN A 805 12.36 45.82 -38.32
CA ASN A 805 13.43 45.19 -39.11
C ASN A 805 13.23 43.67 -39.30
N GLY A 806 12.18 43.08 -38.72
CA GLY A 806 11.86 41.66 -38.85
C GLY A 806 10.86 41.14 -37.80
N THR A 807 10.69 39.82 -37.75
CA THR A 807 9.95 39.10 -36.71
C THR A 807 10.81 37.97 -36.16
N ILE A 808 10.78 37.76 -34.84
CA ILE A 808 11.42 36.63 -34.17
C ILE A 808 10.35 35.67 -33.65
N ASP A 809 10.57 34.38 -33.85
CA ASP A 809 9.68 33.33 -33.36
C ASP A 809 10.26 32.69 -32.09
N TRP A 810 9.48 32.71 -31.01
CA TRP A 810 9.83 32.15 -29.72
C TRP A 810 9.06 30.87 -29.42
N PHE A 811 9.80 29.82 -29.12
CA PHE A 811 9.30 28.62 -28.48
C PHE A 811 9.55 28.72 -26.97
N VAL A 812 8.49 28.82 -26.18
CA VAL A 812 8.56 29.04 -24.73
C VAL A 812 8.06 27.81 -23.99
N LYS A 813 8.82 27.36 -23.00
CA LYS A 813 8.50 26.23 -22.12
C LYS A 813 8.50 26.68 -20.67
N TYR A 814 7.39 26.49 -19.97
CA TYR A 814 7.25 26.85 -18.56
C TYR A 814 7.83 25.77 -17.66
N GLN A 815 8.44 26.18 -16.54
CA GLN A 815 9.06 25.26 -15.59
C GLN A 815 8.02 24.52 -14.74
N THR A 816 6.95 25.22 -14.36
CA THR A 816 5.75 24.67 -13.74
C THR A 816 4.57 24.90 -14.68
N ASN A 817 3.68 23.92 -14.78
CA ASN A 817 2.47 24.05 -15.59
C ASN A 817 1.61 25.16 -14.98
N LEU A 818 1.30 26.20 -15.75
CA LEU A 818 0.43 27.29 -15.31
C LEU A 818 -1.01 26.81 -15.38
N GLN A 819 -1.67 26.65 -14.23
CA GLN A 819 -3.05 26.16 -14.12
C GLN A 819 -4.07 27.30 -14.26
N THR A 820 -3.80 28.42 -13.59
CA THR A 820 -4.57 29.67 -13.64
C THR A 820 -3.60 30.85 -13.46
N GLY A 821 -3.91 32.02 -14.00
CA GLY A 821 -3.09 33.23 -13.81
C GLY A 821 -2.51 33.85 -15.09
N ASN A 822 -1.78 34.95 -14.94
CA ASN A 822 -1.20 35.68 -16.07
C ASN A 822 -0.05 34.91 -16.74
N LEU A 823 -0.11 34.82 -18.06
CA LEU A 823 0.81 34.09 -18.91
C LEU A 823 1.98 35.00 -19.36
N PRO A 824 3.24 34.67 -18.99
CA PRO A 824 4.40 35.43 -19.44
C PRO A 824 4.58 35.36 -20.96
N VAL A 825 4.58 36.50 -21.65
CA VAL A 825 4.74 36.61 -23.12
C VAL A 825 5.77 37.67 -23.52
N PRO A 826 6.33 37.62 -24.75
CA PRO A 826 7.25 38.67 -25.22
C PRO A 826 6.59 40.05 -25.18
N ASN A 827 7.37 41.08 -24.83
CA ASN A 827 6.88 42.46 -24.78
C ASN A 827 6.18 42.90 -26.08
N ASP A 828 6.80 42.60 -27.21
CA ASP A 828 6.35 43.01 -28.54
C ASP A 828 5.65 41.85 -29.29
N LEU A 829 4.75 41.14 -28.60
CA LEU A 829 4.00 40.00 -29.15
C LEU A 829 3.13 40.41 -30.36
N SER A 830 3.44 39.85 -31.53
CA SER A 830 2.66 40.04 -32.76
C SER A 830 1.71 38.89 -33.06
N ASN A 831 2.08 37.65 -32.70
CA ASN A 831 1.23 36.49 -32.92
C ASN A 831 1.42 35.44 -31.82
N LEU A 832 0.33 34.90 -31.31
CA LEU A 832 0.32 33.68 -30.49
C LEU A 832 -0.37 32.59 -31.28
N SER A 833 0.38 31.57 -31.68
CA SER A 833 -0.07 30.64 -32.72
C SER A 833 -0.66 29.34 -32.17
N PHE A 834 -0.09 28.81 -31.09
CA PHE A 834 -0.46 27.51 -30.52
C PHE A 834 0.03 27.38 -29.07
N ILE A 835 -0.70 26.58 -28.28
CA ILE A 835 -0.34 26.14 -26.93
C ILE A 835 -0.38 24.61 -26.84
N VAL A 836 0.55 24.01 -26.09
CA VAL A 836 0.57 22.58 -25.81
C VAL A 836 -0.28 22.30 -24.57
N ASP A 837 -1.60 22.33 -24.76
CA ASP A 837 -2.66 21.61 -24.01
C ASP A 837 -4.04 22.06 -24.57
N PRO A 838 -4.86 21.16 -25.17
CA PRO A 838 -6.13 21.57 -25.76
C PRO A 838 -7.23 21.87 -24.75
N ALA A 839 -7.05 21.56 -23.46
CA ALA A 839 -8.03 21.86 -22.41
C ALA A 839 -7.86 23.28 -21.84
N ALA A 840 -6.76 23.97 -22.14
CA ALA A 840 -6.50 25.30 -21.59
C ALA A 840 -7.32 26.39 -22.30
N THR A 841 -8.02 27.22 -21.53
CA THR A 841 -8.71 28.43 -22.02
C THR A 841 -7.90 29.67 -21.67
N LEU A 842 -7.67 30.51 -22.69
CA LEU A 842 -6.95 31.77 -22.55
C LEU A 842 -7.91 32.93 -22.74
N GLU A 843 -7.75 33.96 -21.93
CA GLU A 843 -8.40 35.24 -22.10
C GLU A 843 -7.37 36.34 -22.29
N ARG A 844 -7.78 37.46 -22.89
CA ARG A 844 -6.92 38.63 -23.05
C ARG A 844 -7.70 39.89 -22.76
N SER A 845 -7.08 40.80 -22.03
CA SER A 845 -7.56 42.18 -21.93
C SER A 845 -7.22 42.95 -23.21
N ASN A 846 -8.18 43.74 -23.69
CA ASN A 846 -8.01 44.51 -24.93
C ASN A 846 -7.13 45.74 -24.78
N ASP A 847 -7.04 46.30 -23.58
CA ASP A 847 -6.39 47.56 -23.25
C ASP A 847 -5.03 47.40 -22.57
N THR A 848 -4.88 46.45 -21.64
CA THR A 848 -3.59 46.15 -21.01
C THR A 848 -2.81 45.10 -21.78
N HIS A 849 -3.45 44.30 -22.64
CA HIS A 849 -2.84 43.21 -23.41
C HIS A 849 -2.23 42.09 -22.55
N ASN A 850 -2.68 41.98 -21.30
CA ASN A 850 -2.45 40.82 -20.45
C ASN A 850 -3.11 39.60 -21.07
N ILE A 851 -2.47 38.44 -20.91
CA ILE A 851 -3.02 37.14 -21.31
C ILE A 851 -3.19 36.32 -20.04
N PHE A 852 -4.42 35.91 -19.75
CA PHE A 852 -4.78 35.17 -18.55
C PHE A 852 -5.16 33.73 -18.90
N VAL A 853 -4.72 32.77 -18.10
CA VAL A 853 -5.16 31.37 -18.15
C VAL A 853 -6.35 31.22 -17.22
N GLU A 854 -7.54 31.00 -17.77
CA GLU A 854 -8.78 30.85 -17.01
C GLU A 854 -8.91 29.42 -16.46
N THR A 855 -8.69 28.41 -17.30
CA THR A 855 -8.69 27.00 -16.89
C THR A 855 -7.66 26.19 -17.69
N GLY A 856 -7.17 25.09 -17.12
CA GLY A 856 -6.34 24.08 -17.80
C GLY A 856 -4.84 24.40 -17.86
N PRO A 857 -3.96 23.38 -17.78
CA PRO A 857 -2.52 23.61 -17.65
C PRO A 857 -1.89 24.06 -18.97
N VAL A 858 -1.13 25.17 -18.95
CA VAL A 858 -0.30 25.60 -20.08
C VAL A 858 1.16 25.17 -19.86
N GLN A 859 1.67 24.30 -20.75
CA GLN A 859 3.04 23.79 -20.66
C GLN A 859 4.02 24.50 -21.59
N GLU A 860 3.60 24.72 -22.84
CA GLU A 860 4.45 25.29 -23.89
C GLU A 860 3.62 26.19 -24.80
N ILE A 861 4.23 27.28 -25.29
CA ILE A 861 3.61 28.19 -26.25
C ILE A 861 4.53 28.49 -27.43
N TYR A 862 3.91 28.72 -28.59
CA TYR A 862 4.60 29.24 -29.78
C TYR A 862 4.12 30.65 -30.09
N SER A 863 5.00 31.63 -29.90
CA SER A 863 4.73 33.05 -30.09
C SER A 863 5.68 33.68 -31.11
N GLN A 864 5.26 34.77 -31.73
CA GLN A 864 6.05 35.60 -32.62
C GLN A 864 6.06 37.02 -32.05
N ALA A 865 7.22 37.65 -32.06
CA ALA A 865 7.42 39.04 -31.65
C ALA A 865 7.97 39.86 -32.82
N GLN A 866 7.60 41.15 -32.87
CA GLN A 866 8.08 42.08 -33.89
C GLN A 866 9.36 42.77 -33.44
N GLU A 867 10.33 42.95 -34.36
CA GLU A 867 11.68 43.47 -34.06
C GLU A 867 12.03 44.82 -34.66
#